data_AF-A0A545APJ2-F1
#
_entry.id   AF-A0A545APJ2-F1
#
_cell.length_a   1.000
_cell.length_b   1.000
_cell.length_c   1.000
_cell.angle_alpha   90.00
_cell.angle_beta   90.00
_cell.angle_gamma   90.00
#
_symmetry.space_group_name_H-M   'P 1'
#
loop_
_entity.id
_entity.type
_entity.pdbx_description
1 polymer ?
#
loop_
_entity_poly.entity_id
_entity_poly.type
_entity_poly.pdbx_seq_one_letter_code
_entity_poly.pdbx_strand_id
1 'polypeptide(L)'
;MTGAPSLGIDFGTSNTVAVLRRGDGPPETLLFDGSPLLVSAVFADPSGQLLTGRDAAHAARSRPDRFEPNPKRRIDDGTVLLGDAELPVTQLIAAVLARVLAEATRVAGRPPATVTLTHPVSWASRRLGVLTRAAGMAGIAEPRLMPEPVAAAYSFLALPEVGVEPGQSVVVYDLGGGTFDATVVRRTADGFEPTATEGISDLGGLDIDAAVFGYLGAALGPRGAEHWHRLEWPQDAADRRAARLLWDDVRTAKEVLSRASSATVHVPLLNDDLPLGREQLERLARPLLDRTVTTTRNALREAGVPPGEVAGLFLVGGSSRIPLVSTLLFQRLGVAPTVVENPELVVATGTLAAPPPASAPPSAAPAPPGSPDPTPPDDPPPPTPTAPPPPAGAERTPGRAARWQPWQIAAAFVAVLAVIVAVVVGRTLLNGTGNPDDQGSDAAGNGRKEPVATNPVCGRRLAWEGPLTGPSGAFGLNSYRGATLAVTEYNRRHPACTVTLKKADTQGDAPTANNLAAGLVADSAIVGVVGPALSTETQATGGVLNSAGLPFITPTAPSPGLAQNGWRAFHRLVGDDDATALAAASYFDKVLDIKRVFVVNDGSDYGSQQARAVAAALGEDGTAGIKTITPGTTDYTDLAQRIISSGAAAIFFGGYYDDAGRLRKGLSQAQIGAPLVTGDGAKDTEFLKYAGPYAEGTVTLCACAPPERVDPAFGTAFRAEFGAAPGPYAAEAYDAANVFLAAIGNGNGSRPEVMDFVDDYDEDGLTGSLGFDDDGNAKNPTVWAYRFTTTSIIPDRAIK
;
A
#
# COMPACT_ATOMS: atom_id res chain seq x y z
N MET A 1 32.16 20.72 -6.50
CA MET A 1 31.82 19.36 -7.03
C MET A 1 32.65 19.16 -8.28
N THR A 2 33.57 18.19 -8.29
CA THR A 2 34.62 18.03 -9.32
C THR A 2 34.32 16.94 -10.36
N GLY A 3 33.42 16.00 -10.08
CA GLY A 3 33.01 14.96 -11.04
C GLY A 3 32.12 15.47 -12.18
N ALA A 4 32.21 14.81 -13.34
CA ALA A 4 31.34 15.08 -14.48
C ALA A 4 29.91 14.55 -14.23
N PRO A 5 28.83 15.19 -14.75
CA PRO A 5 27.48 14.74 -14.49
C PRO A 5 27.15 13.44 -15.25
N SER A 6 26.35 12.57 -14.64
CA SER A 6 25.87 11.32 -15.25
C SER A 6 24.34 11.30 -15.26
N LEU A 7 23.75 10.87 -16.38
CA LEU A 7 22.31 10.84 -16.61
C LEU A 7 21.83 9.40 -16.84
N GLY A 8 20.80 8.99 -16.11
CA GLY A 8 20.05 7.77 -16.35
C GLY A 8 18.67 8.11 -16.91
N ILE A 9 18.23 7.42 -17.96
CA ILE A 9 16.93 7.65 -18.59
C ILE A 9 16.21 6.32 -18.76
N ASP A 10 14.99 6.27 -18.27
CA ASP A 10 14.01 5.24 -18.59
C ASP A 10 12.95 5.77 -19.55
N PHE A 11 13.05 5.35 -20.82
CA PHE A 11 12.08 5.71 -21.85
C PHE A 11 10.88 4.77 -21.75
N GLY A 12 9.89 5.17 -20.97
CA GLY A 12 8.65 4.41 -20.77
C GLY A 12 7.56 4.74 -21.79
N THR A 13 6.56 3.85 -21.88
CA THR A 13 5.46 3.97 -22.85
C THR A 13 4.64 5.23 -22.66
N SER A 14 4.18 5.47 -21.43
CA SER A 14 3.29 6.61 -21.12
C SER A 14 4.06 7.77 -20.50
N ASN A 15 5.09 7.47 -19.71
CA ASN A 15 5.95 8.45 -19.07
C ASN A 15 7.42 8.04 -19.22
N THR A 16 8.29 9.03 -19.38
CA THR A 16 9.74 8.92 -19.37
C THR A 16 10.25 9.48 -18.04
N VAL A 17 11.21 8.78 -17.44
CA VAL A 17 11.82 9.16 -16.16
C VAL A 17 13.31 9.36 -16.35
N ALA A 18 13.88 10.35 -15.67
CA ALA A 18 15.32 10.56 -15.68
C ALA A 18 15.87 10.87 -14.29
N VAL A 19 17.08 10.39 -14.03
CA VAL A 19 17.84 10.67 -12.81
C VAL A 19 19.20 11.25 -13.18
N LEU A 20 19.64 12.27 -12.45
CA LEU A 20 20.88 12.99 -12.69
C LEU A 20 21.77 12.87 -11.46
N ARG A 21 23.04 12.53 -11.66
CA ARG A 21 24.07 12.64 -10.62
C ARG A 21 25.02 13.78 -10.98
N ARG A 22 25.17 14.75 -10.08
CA ARG A 22 26.06 15.91 -10.25
C ARG A 22 27.42 15.62 -9.60
N GLY A 23 28.37 15.13 -10.39
CA GLY A 23 29.68 14.71 -9.90
C GLY A 23 29.56 13.55 -8.90
N ASP A 24 30.11 13.70 -7.71
CA ASP A 24 30.10 12.65 -6.67
C ASP A 24 28.89 12.76 -5.71
N GLY A 25 27.93 13.64 -6.03
CA GLY A 25 26.71 13.80 -5.24
C GLY A 25 25.76 12.58 -5.34
N PRO A 26 24.69 12.54 -4.52
CA PRO A 26 23.65 11.53 -4.67
C PRO A 26 22.94 11.67 -6.03
N PRO A 27 22.38 10.58 -6.57
CA PRO A 27 21.47 10.69 -7.72
C PRO A 27 20.21 11.45 -7.31
N GLU A 28 19.78 12.39 -8.15
CA GLU A 28 18.59 13.22 -7.95
C GLU A 28 17.61 12.97 -9.12
N THR A 29 16.33 12.80 -8.83
CA THR A 29 15.30 12.68 -9.87
C THR A 29 15.14 14.01 -10.61
N LEU A 30 15.16 13.96 -11.93
CA LEU A 30 14.98 15.14 -12.77
C LEU A 30 13.49 15.51 -12.81
N LEU A 31 13.18 16.79 -12.62
CA LEU A 31 11.80 17.29 -12.67
C LEU A 31 11.53 17.99 -14.02
N PHE A 32 10.42 17.64 -14.62
CA PHE A 32 9.86 18.25 -15.82
C PHE A 32 8.59 18.98 -15.42
N ASP A 33 8.59 20.31 -15.52
CA ASP A 33 7.44 21.15 -15.19
C ASP A 33 6.89 20.89 -13.77
N GLY A 34 7.82 20.65 -12.82
CA GLY A 34 7.52 20.33 -11.41
C GLY A 34 7.13 18.87 -11.13
N SER A 35 7.19 17.99 -12.13
CA SER A 35 6.85 16.57 -11.98
C SER A 35 8.04 15.66 -12.27
N PRO A 36 8.25 14.55 -11.55
CA PRO A 36 9.30 13.58 -11.87
C PRO A 36 9.01 12.74 -13.12
N LEU A 37 7.82 12.90 -13.71
CA LEU A 37 7.36 12.13 -14.87
C LEU A 37 7.21 13.07 -16.08
N LEU A 38 8.03 12.85 -17.11
CA LEU A 38 7.83 13.47 -18.41
C LEU A 38 6.80 12.64 -19.19
N VAL A 39 5.66 13.20 -19.59
CA VAL A 39 4.73 12.49 -20.47
C VAL A 39 5.45 12.17 -21.79
N SER A 40 5.50 10.89 -22.18
CA SER A 40 6.25 10.42 -23.36
C SER A 40 5.62 10.84 -24.69
N ALA A 41 4.47 11.51 -24.65
CA ALA A 41 3.69 11.87 -25.82
C ALA A 41 4.35 12.98 -26.65
N VAL A 42 4.08 12.94 -27.96
CA VAL A 42 4.60 13.89 -28.95
C VAL A 42 3.45 14.51 -29.73
N PHE A 43 3.52 15.82 -29.96
CA PHE A 43 2.58 16.55 -30.79
C PHE A 43 3.33 17.27 -31.91
N ALA A 44 2.91 17.11 -33.16
CA ALA A 44 3.41 17.91 -34.27
C ALA A 44 2.62 19.21 -34.36
N ASP A 45 3.30 20.35 -34.29
CA ASP A 45 2.71 21.68 -34.48
C ASP A 45 2.62 22.07 -35.98
N PRO A 46 1.77 23.04 -36.37
CA PRO A 46 1.56 23.37 -37.78
C PRO A 46 2.84 23.81 -38.53
N SER A 47 3.89 24.19 -37.82
CA SER A 47 5.20 24.53 -38.41
C SER A 47 6.09 23.30 -38.65
N GLY A 48 5.68 22.14 -38.14
CA GLY A 48 6.45 20.89 -38.19
C GLY A 48 7.35 20.67 -36.98
N GLN A 49 7.30 21.54 -35.96
CA GLN A 49 8.03 21.32 -34.71
C GLN A 49 7.32 20.28 -33.84
N LEU A 50 8.11 19.50 -33.11
CA LEU A 50 7.61 18.47 -32.19
C LEU A 50 7.60 19.02 -30.76
N LEU A 51 6.41 19.14 -30.20
CA LEU A 51 6.20 19.37 -28.77
C LEU A 51 6.22 18.04 -28.03
N THR A 52 6.60 18.06 -26.75
CA THR A 52 6.66 16.87 -25.88
C THR A 52 6.09 17.16 -24.51
N GLY A 53 5.85 16.13 -23.70
CA GLY A 53 5.43 16.33 -22.32
C GLY A 53 4.03 16.93 -22.19
N ARG A 54 3.87 17.84 -21.22
CA ARG A 54 2.58 18.50 -20.94
C ARG A 54 2.13 19.41 -22.07
N ASP A 55 3.07 20.03 -22.79
CA ASP A 55 2.75 20.90 -23.93
C ASP A 55 2.12 20.10 -25.07
N ALA A 56 2.65 18.90 -25.36
CA ALA A 56 2.05 17.99 -26.33
C ALA A 56 0.64 17.56 -25.92
N ALA A 57 0.45 17.15 -24.66
CA ALA A 57 -0.85 16.75 -24.13
C ALA A 57 -1.86 17.91 -24.15
N HIS A 58 -1.43 19.13 -23.83
CA HIS A 58 -2.28 20.30 -23.87
C HIS A 58 -2.73 20.63 -25.29
N ALA A 59 -1.80 20.65 -26.26
CA ALA A 59 -2.11 20.91 -27.67
C ALA A 59 -3.05 19.85 -28.27
N ALA A 60 -2.93 18.59 -27.84
CA ALA A 60 -3.78 17.48 -28.25
C ALA A 60 -5.27 17.68 -27.91
N ARG A 61 -5.61 18.51 -26.91
CA ARG A 61 -7.02 18.82 -26.58
C ARG A 61 -7.74 19.52 -27.73
N SER A 62 -7.01 20.29 -28.54
CA SER A 62 -7.56 20.99 -29.70
C SER A 62 -7.37 20.22 -31.00
N ARG A 63 -6.19 19.60 -31.18
CA ARG A 63 -5.76 18.92 -32.42
C ARG A 63 -5.30 17.48 -32.17
N PRO A 64 -6.19 16.58 -31.72
CA PRO A 64 -5.81 15.19 -31.40
C PRO A 64 -5.31 14.41 -32.62
N ASP A 65 -5.60 14.86 -33.85
CA ASP A 65 -5.10 14.28 -35.09
C ASP A 65 -3.58 14.38 -35.26
N ARG A 66 -2.91 15.28 -34.52
CA ARG A 66 -1.45 15.52 -34.64
C ARG A 66 -0.66 15.03 -33.44
N PHE A 67 -1.23 14.11 -32.67
CA PHE A 67 -0.72 13.66 -31.38
C PHE A 67 -0.47 12.15 -31.37
N GLU A 68 0.73 11.73 -30.97
CA GLU A 68 1.03 10.33 -30.64
C GLU A 68 1.27 10.22 -29.12
N PRO A 69 0.35 9.60 -28.36
CA PRO A 69 0.46 9.48 -26.91
C PRO A 69 1.57 8.54 -26.43
N ASN A 70 1.94 7.52 -27.21
CA ASN A 70 2.81 6.44 -26.77
C ASN A 70 3.85 6.04 -27.85
N PRO A 71 4.83 6.90 -28.18
CA PRO A 71 5.80 6.62 -29.26
C PRO A 71 6.59 5.30 -29.09
N LYS A 72 6.80 4.81 -27.85
CA LYS A 72 7.45 3.50 -27.60
C LYS A 72 6.68 2.33 -28.24
N ARG A 73 5.33 2.37 -28.27
CA ARG A 73 4.51 1.32 -28.92
C ARG A 73 4.63 1.34 -30.44
N ARG A 74 5.05 2.46 -31.03
CA ARG A 74 5.22 2.65 -32.48
C ARG A 74 6.59 2.24 -32.99
N ILE A 75 7.48 1.72 -32.14
CA ILE A 75 8.90 1.54 -32.46
C ILE A 75 9.17 0.72 -33.74
N ASP A 76 8.24 -0.17 -34.11
CA ASP A 76 8.36 -1.02 -35.29
C ASP A 76 7.65 -0.46 -36.54
N ASP A 77 6.83 0.59 -36.40
CA ASP A 77 5.93 1.12 -37.44
C ASP A 77 6.70 1.91 -38.52
N GLY A 78 7.94 2.33 -38.21
CA GLY A 78 8.78 3.13 -39.11
C GLY A 78 8.37 4.60 -39.14
N THR A 79 7.13 4.89 -39.52
CA THR A 79 6.53 6.23 -39.57
C THR A 79 5.17 6.28 -38.88
N VAL A 80 4.75 7.47 -38.45
CA VAL A 80 3.42 7.76 -37.89
C VAL A 80 2.88 9.01 -38.58
N LEU A 81 1.61 8.96 -38.99
CA LEU A 81 0.90 10.11 -39.55
C LEU A 81 0.39 11.02 -38.41
N LEU A 82 0.91 12.24 -38.32
CA LEU A 82 0.45 13.27 -37.38
C LEU A 82 -0.13 14.45 -38.16
N GLY A 83 -1.46 14.52 -38.22
CA GLY A 83 -2.22 15.40 -39.10
C GLY A 83 -1.99 15.05 -40.56
N ASP A 84 -1.23 15.89 -41.23
CA ASP A 84 -0.86 15.81 -42.65
C ASP A 84 0.59 15.39 -42.87
N ALA A 85 1.37 15.21 -41.79
CA ALA A 85 2.79 14.89 -41.86
C ALA A 85 3.07 13.43 -41.49
N GLU A 86 3.73 12.71 -42.38
CA GLU A 86 4.29 11.39 -42.09
C GLU A 86 5.67 11.55 -41.46
N LEU A 87 5.79 11.19 -40.17
CA LEU A 87 6.99 11.44 -39.38
C LEU A 87 7.67 10.14 -38.96
N PRO A 88 9.00 10.00 -39.12
CA PRO A 88 9.73 8.84 -38.64
C PRO A 88 9.57 8.66 -37.12
N VAL A 89 9.29 7.44 -36.67
CA VAL A 89 9.17 7.13 -35.24
C VAL A 89 10.46 7.46 -34.48
N THR A 90 11.61 7.31 -35.12
CA THR A 90 12.91 7.74 -34.58
C THR A 90 12.93 9.23 -34.21
N GLN A 91 12.27 10.10 -34.97
CA GLN A 91 12.17 11.54 -34.65
C GLN A 91 11.29 11.80 -33.43
N LEU A 92 10.18 11.07 -33.30
CA LEU A 92 9.28 11.18 -32.15
C LEU A 92 10.02 10.80 -30.85
N ILE A 93 10.72 9.66 -30.87
CA ILE A 93 11.54 9.22 -29.72
C ILE A 93 12.67 10.21 -29.45
N ALA A 94 13.34 10.72 -30.50
CA ALA A 94 14.42 11.70 -30.36
C ALA A 94 13.93 13.01 -29.71
N ALA A 95 12.72 13.48 -30.04
CA ALA A 95 12.16 14.68 -29.43
C ALA A 95 11.99 14.53 -27.91
N VAL A 96 11.52 13.37 -27.43
CA VAL A 96 11.38 13.08 -26.00
C VAL A 96 12.75 13.04 -25.33
N LEU A 97 13.72 12.32 -25.91
CA LEU A 97 15.07 12.23 -25.37
C LEU A 97 15.79 13.59 -25.36
N ALA A 98 15.55 14.43 -26.38
CA ALA A 98 16.10 15.78 -26.46
C ALA A 98 15.56 16.67 -25.34
N ARG A 99 14.26 16.56 -25.01
CA ARG A 99 13.66 17.26 -23.86
C ARG A 99 14.34 16.84 -22.55
N VAL A 100 14.61 15.55 -22.37
CA VAL A 100 15.33 15.02 -21.20
C VAL A 100 16.76 15.56 -21.13
N LEU A 101 17.51 15.49 -22.22
CA LEU A 101 18.89 15.98 -22.27
C LEU A 101 18.98 17.49 -22.03
N ALA A 102 18.06 18.27 -22.59
CA ALA A 102 17.97 19.71 -22.39
C ALA A 102 17.74 20.03 -20.90
N GLU A 103 16.81 19.34 -20.25
CA GLU A 103 16.51 19.53 -18.83
C GLU A 103 17.69 19.12 -17.94
N ALA A 104 18.33 17.98 -18.23
CA ALA A 104 19.50 17.52 -17.50
C ALA A 104 20.67 18.50 -17.62
N THR A 105 20.89 19.04 -18.82
CA THR A 105 21.92 20.06 -19.08
C THR A 105 21.63 21.36 -18.34
N ARG A 106 20.35 21.79 -18.32
CA ARG A 106 19.91 22.98 -17.58
C ARG A 106 20.17 22.85 -16.08
N VAL A 107 19.81 21.71 -15.49
CA VAL A 107 19.98 21.45 -14.05
C VAL A 107 21.46 21.24 -13.66
N ALA A 108 22.24 20.56 -14.51
CA ALA A 108 23.66 20.33 -14.28
C ALA A 108 24.55 21.54 -14.59
N GLY A 109 24.04 22.52 -15.36
CA GLY A 109 24.81 23.66 -15.90
C GLY A 109 25.75 23.31 -17.05
N ARG A 110 25.83 22.04 -17.45
CA ARG A 110 26.64 21.51 -18.56
C ARG A 110 26.08 20.16 -19.02
N PRO A 111 26.35 19.72 -20.26
CA PRO A 111 25.90 18.41 -20.72
C PRO A 111 26.44 17.26 -19.84
N PRO A 112 25.63 16.21 -19.56
CA PRO A 112 26.12 15.00 -18.91
C PRO A 112 27.24 14.34 -19.73
N ALA A 113 28.29 13.88 -19.04
CA ALA A 113 29.40 13.17 -19.67
C ALA A 113 29.05 11.74 -20.04
N THR A 114 28.14 11.12 -19.30
CA THR A 114 27.66 9.76 -19.56
C THR A 114 26.15 9.72 -19.51
N VAL A 115 25.53 9.07 -20.50
CA VAL A 115 24.08 8.83 -20.52
C VAL A 115 23.84 7.32 -20.56
N THR A 116 23.01 6.81 -19.65
CA THR A 116 22.54 5.42 -19.68
C THR A 116 21.07 5.41 -20.08
N LEU A 117 20.73 4.64 -21.11
CA LEU A 117 19.34 4.40 -21.54
C LEU A 117 18.95 2.98 -21.16
N THR A 118 17.79 2.82 -20.53
CA THR A 118 17.22 1.50 -20.28
C THR A 118 16.41 1.00 -21.45
N HIS A 119 16.29 -0.34 -21.57
CA HIS A 119 15.44 -0.98 -22.56
C HIS A 119 14.89 -2.33 -22.05
N PRO A 120 13.75 -2.81 -22.58
CA PRO A 120 13.26 -4.14 -22.25
C PRO A 120 14.28 -5.21 -22.67
N VAL A 121 14.50 -6.24 -21.83
CA VAL A 121 15.44 -7.34 -22.14
C VAL A 121 15.10 -8.04 -23.46
N SER A 122 13.81 -8.15 -23.77
CA SER A 122 13.29 -8.80 -24.96
C SER A 122 13.59 -8.06 -26.27
N TRP A 123 14.08 -6.81 -26.22
CA TRP A 123 14.37 -6.04 -27.43
C TRP A 123 15.61 -6.54 -28.17
N ALA A 124 15.38 -7.05 -29.38
CA ALA A 124 16.44 -7.42 -30.32
C ALA A 124 17.13 -6.20 -30.95
N SER A 125 18.25 -6.44 -31.65
CA SER A 125 19.13 -5.41 -32.24
C SER A 125 18.43 -4.36 -33.09
N ARG A 126 17.31 -4.71 -33.76
CA ARG A 126 16.52 -3.75 -34.56
C ARG A 126 15.96 -2.61 -33.70
N ARG A 127 15.26 -2.92 -32.60
CA ARG A 127 14.66 -1.92 -31.70
C ARG A 127 15.72 -1.13 -30.93
N LEU A 128 16.80 -1.81 -30.49
CA LEU A 128 17.95 -1.13 -29.89
C LEU A 128 18.63 -0.15 -30.85
N GLY A 129 18.71 -0.51 -32.14
CA GLY A 129 19.21 0.39 -33.18
C GLY A 129 18.31 1.61 -33.41
N VAL A 130 16.98 1.46 -33.32
CA VAL A 130 16.04 2.59 -33.37
C VAL A 130 16.25 3.53 -32.18
N LEU A 131 16.34 2.99 -30.96
CA LEU A 131 16.58 3.77 -29.74
C LEU A 131 17.93 4.52 -29.79
N THR A 132 18.99 3.83 -30.23
CA THR A 132 20.34 4.42 -30.34
C THR A 132 20.39 5.54 -31.39
N ARG A 133 19.74 5.36 -32.55
CA ARG A 133 19.64 6.42 -33.56
C ARG A 133 18.85 7.62 -33.04
N ALA A 134 17.73 7.38 -32.35
CA ALA A 134 16.95 8.45 -31.74
C ALA A 134 17.75 9.21 -30.68
N ALA A 135 18.54 8.50 -29.87
CA ALA A 135 19.47 9.11 -28.92
C ALA A 135 20.52 9.99 -29.61
N GLY A 136 21.13 9.50 -30.70
CA GLY A 136 22.07 10.30 -31.51
C GLY A 136 21.43 11.57 -32.06
N MET A 137 20.20 11.48 -32.57
CA MET A 137 19.43 12.65 -33.04
C MET A 137 19.09 13.63 -31.93
N ALA A 138 18.92 13.14 -30.69
CA ALA A 138 18.69 13.97 -29.51
C ALA A 138 19.97 14.64 -28.96
N GLY A 139 21.15 14.38 -29.54
CA GLY A 139 22.43 14.88 -29.07
C GLY A 139 23.15 13.96 -28.08
N ILE A 140 22.71 12.71 -27.93
CA ILE A 140 23.33 11.68 -27.09
C ILE A 140 24.16 10.76 -28.01
N ALA A 141 25.44 11.08 -28.19
CA ALA A 141 26.29 10.42 -29.19
C ALA A 141 26.51 8.91 -28.90
N GLU A 142 26.80 8.55 -27.65
CA GLU A 142 27.13 7.17 -27.24
C GLU A 142 26.41 6.82 -25.93
N PRO A 143 25.11 6.48 -25.98
CA PRO A 143 24.41 6.02 -24.79
C PRO A 143 24.89 4.63 -24.37
N ARG A 144 25.13 4.44 -23.07
CA ARG A 144 25.24 3.10 -22.49
C ARG A 144 23.84 2.48 -22.45
N LEU A 145 23.65 1.33 -23.07
CA LEU A 145 22.40 0.58 -22.96
C LEU A 145 22.43 -0.33 -21.73
N MET A 146 21.34 -0.35 -20.97
CA MET A 146 21.19 -1.21 -19.80
C MET A 146 19.82 -1.89 -19.84
N PRO A 147 19.72 -3.21 -19.60
CA PRO A 147 18.41 -3.84 -19.52
C PRO A 147 17.62 -3.33 -18.30
N GLU A 148 16.34 -3.00 -18.49
CA GLU A 148 15.40 -2.52 -17.47
C GLU A 148 15.41 -3.37 -16.17
N PRO A 149 15.31 -4.72 -16.20
CA PRO A 149 15.32 -5.53 -14.99
C PRO A 149 16.68 -5.57 -14.28
N VAL A 150 17.79 -5.37 -14.99
CA VAL A 150 19.11 -5.25 -14.36
C VAL A 150 19.20 -3.94 -13.61
N ALA A 151 18.76 -2.83 -14.23
CA ALA A 151 18.68 -1.54 -13.56
C ALA A 151 17.79 -1.63 -12.31
N ALA A 152 16.60 -2.22 -12.45
CA ALA A 152 15.69 -2.40 -11.32
C ALA A 152 16.33 -3.19 -10.17
N ALA A 153 17.01 -4.31 -10.45
CA ALA A 153 17.73 -5.09 -9.44
C ALA A 153 18.76 -4.26 -8.65
N TYR A 154 19.53 -3.39 -9.32
CA TYR A 154 20.47 -2.48 -8.66
C TYR A 154 19.77 -1.45 -7.76
N SER A 155 18.59 -0.97 -8.15
CA SER A 155 17.81 -0.06 -7.31
C SER A 155 17.35 -0.74 -6.02
N PHE A 156 17.00 -2.04 -6.06
CA PHE A 156 16.52 -2.76 -4.88
C PHE A 156 17.64 -3.09 -3.88
N LEU A 157 18.88 -3.29 -4.33
CA LEU A 157 20.03 -3.45 -3.42
C LEU A 157 20.28 -2.22 -2.53
N ALA A 158 19.83 -1.04 -2.95
CA ALA A 158 19.99 0.18 -2.17
C ALA A 158 18.98 0.27 -1.01
N LEU A 159 17.99 -0.63 -0.93
CA LEU A 159 17.02 -0.66 0.17
C LEU A 159 17.62 -1.35 1.40
N PRO A 160 17.61 -0.71 2.59
CA PRO A 160 18.25 -1.24 3.81
C PRO A 160 17.74 -2.63 4.26
N GLU A 161 16.53 -2.99 3.85
CA GLU A 161 15.81 -4.19 4.29
C GLU A 161 15.98 -5.38 3.33
N VAL A 162 16.63 -5.18 2.17
CA VAL A 162 16.70 -6.16 1.08
C VAL A 162 18.15 -6.61 0.87
N GLY A 163 18.55 -7.69 1.54
CA GLY A 163 19.83 -8.37 1.30
C GLY A 163 19.67 -9.45 0.22
N VAL A 164 20.28 -9.25 -0.95
CA VAL A 164 20.40 -10.30 -1.98
C VAL A 164 21.86 -10.69 -2.05
N GLU A 165 22.22 -11.92 -1.71
CA GLU A 165 23.60 -12.44 -1.72
C GLU A 165 23.98 -13.01 -3.10
N PRO A 166 25.29 -13.09 -3.45
CA PRO A 166 25.71 -13.72 -4.69
C PRO A 166 25.20 -15.17 -4.77
N GLY A 167 24.68 -15.55 -5.92
CA GLY A 167 24.04 -16.84 -6.17
C GLY A 167 22.52 -16.84 -5.97
N GLN A 168 21.96 -15.87 -5.24
CA GLN A 168 20.52 -15.73 -5.07
C GLN A 168 19.86 -15.11 -6.32
N SER A 169 18.59 -15.44 -6.51
CA SER A 169 17.77 -14.95 -7.62
C SER A 169 16.63 -14.09 -7.10
N VAL A 170 16.31 -13.05 -7.85
CA VAL A 170 15.17 -12.16 -7.64
C VAL A 170 14.29 -12.14 -8.88
N VAL A 171 13.02 -11.80 -8.70
CA VAL A 171 12.08 -11.61 -9.82
C VAL A 171 11.81 -10.13 -9.96
N VAL A 172 12.03 -9.58 -11.15
CA VAL A 172 11.55 -8.27 -11.54
C VAL A 172 10.25 -8.46 -12.32
N TYR A 173 9.15 -7.98 -11.74
CA TYR A 173 7.83 -7.95 -12.34
C TYR A 173 7.58 -6.52 -12.84
N ASP A 174 7.74 -6.28 -14.15
CA ASP A 174 7.57 -4.97 -14.76
C ASP A 174 6.23 -4.88 -15.49
N LEU A 175 5.27 -4.18 -14.88
CA LEU A 175 3.97 -3.89 -15.47
C LEU A 175 3.86 -2.40 -15.79
N GLY A 176 4.29 -2.06 -17.00
CA GLY A 176 4.28 -0.71 -17.54
C GLY A 176 2.93 -0.31 -18.14
N GLY A 177 2.91 0.83 -18.84
CA GLY A 177 1.73 1.26 -19.61
C GLY A 177 1.53 0.44 -20.89
N GLY A 178 2.62 -0.06 -21.47
CA GLY A 178 2.65 -0.66 -22.79
C GLY A 178 2.77 -2.18 -22.85
N THR A 179 3.55 -2.73 -21.93
CA THR A 179 4.01 -4.11 -21.97
C THR A 179 4.12 -4.64 -20.55
N PHE A 180 4.20 -5.96 -20.46
CA PHE A 180 4.51 -6.67 -19.24
C PHE A 180 5.73 -7.55 -19.47
N ASP A 181 6.71 -7.46 -18.59
CA ASP A 181 7.91 -8.29 -18.64
C ASP A 181 8.18 -8.87 -17.23
N ALA A 182 8.42 -10.18 -17.15
CA ALA A 182 8.85 -10.87 -15.95
C ALA A 182 10.25 -11.43 -16.17
N THR A 183 11.22 -10.99 -15.38
CA THR A 183 12.61 -11.44 -15.49
C THR A 183 13.13 -11.99 -14.17
N VAL A 184 13.70 -13.19 -14.22
CA VAL A 184 14.46 -13.76 -13.11
C VAL A 184 15.91 -13.30 -13.25
N VAL A 185 16.40 -12.53 -12.28
CA VAL A 185 17.74 -11.97 -12.27
C VAL A 185 18.55 -12.67 -11.18
N ARG A 186 19.73 -13.19 -11.51
CA ARG A 186 20.66 -13.78 -10.54
C ARG A 186 21.72 -12.76 -10.16
N ARG A 187 22.01 -12.65 -8.86
CA ARG A 187 23.16 -11.87 -8.38
C ARG A 187 24.44 -12.67 -8.59
N THR A 188 25.40 -12.12 -9.32
CA THR A 188 26.75 -12.67 -9.46
C THR A 188 27.71 -11.93 -8.52
N ALA A 189 28.98 -12.32 -8.50
CA ALA A 189 30.00 -11.60 -7.73
C ALA A 189 30.20 -10.16 -8.23
N ASP A 190 30.01 -9.95 -9.54
CA ASP A 190 30.32 -8.69 -10.23
C ASP A 190 29.08 -7.87 -10.61
N GLY A 191 27.86 -8.38 -10.35
CA GLY A 191 26.64 -7.67 -10.67
C GLY A 191 25.38 -8.53 -10.73
N PHE A 192 24.55 -8.27 -11.73
CA PHE A 192 23.27 -8.93 -11.95
C PHE A 192 23.14 -9.41 -13.39
N GLU A 193 22.70 -10.64 -13.56
CA GLU A 193 22.51 -11.27 -14.86
C GLU A 193 21.07 -11.80 -15.01
N PRO A 194 20.33 -11.40 -16.06
CA PRO A 194 19.06 -12.03 -16.41
C PRO A 194 19.27 -13.50 -16.75
N THR A 195 18.50 -14.39 -16.12
CA THR A 195 18.58 -15.85 -16.33
C THR A 195 17.42 -16.38 -17.15
N ALA A 196 16.24 -15.78 -17.03
CA ALA A 196 15.09 -16.05 -17.88
C ALA A 196 14.22 -14.78 -17.96
N THR A 197 13.64 -14.53 -19.12
CA THR A 197 12.74 -13.40 -19.36
C THR A 197 11.56 -13.87 -20.19
N GLU A 198 10.36 -13.60 -19.68
CA GLU A 198 9.10 -13.84 -20.38
C GLU A 198 8.34 -12.52 -20.44
N GLY A 199 7.67 -12.23 -21.55
CA GLY A 199 7.03 -10.94 -21.76
C GLY A 199 5.77 -11.00 -22.63
N ILE A 200 4.91 -10.00 -22.47
CA ILE A 200 3.68 -9.81 -23.23
C ILE A 200 3.69 -8.38 -23.78
N SER A 201 3.81 -8.27 -25.11
CA SER A 201 3.97 -6.98 -25.81
C SER A 201 2.69 -6.13 -25.88
N ASP A 202 1.53 -6.72 -25.60
CA ASP A 202 0.20 -6.11 -25.70
C ASP A 202 -0.56 -6.19 -24.36
N LEU A 203 0.16 -6.05 -23.25
CA LEU A 203 -0.43 -6.09 -21.92
C LEU A 203 0.26 -5.12 -20.97
N GLY A 204 -0.40 -4.00 -20.69
CA GLY A 204 -0.03 -3.03 -19.66
C GLY A 204 -1.22 -2.19 -19.25
N GLY A 205 -0.92 -1.02 -18.67
CA GLY A 205 -1.95 -0.08 -18.22
C GLY A 205 -2.95 0.34 -19.31
N LEU A 206 -2.51 0.49 -20.57
CA LEU A 206 -3.38 0.89 -21.68
C LEU A 206 -4.40 -0.19 -22.06
N ASP A 207 -4.06 -1.46 -21.87
CA ASP A 207 -4.96 -2.58 -22.18
C ASP A 207 -6.02 -2.73 -21.08
N ILE A 208 -5.67 -2.36 -19.85
CA ILE A 208 -6.64 -2.19 -18.74
C ILE A 208 -7.54 -0.98 -19.02
N ASP A 209 -6.99 0.14 -19.51
CA ASP A 209 -7.79 1.30 -19.94
C ASP A 209 -8.80 0.90 -21.01
N ALA A 210 -8.39 0.08 -21.98
CA ALA A 210 -9.28 -0.42 -23.03
C ALA A 210 -10.39 -1.32 -22.49
N ALA A 211 -10.10 -2.16 -21.49
CA ALA A 211 -11.12 -2.96 -20.81
C ALA A 211 -12.15 -2.09 -20.07
N VAL A 212 -11.69 -1.02 -19.41
CA VAL A 212 -12.56 -0.03 -18.78
C VAL A 212 -13.41 0.71 -19.82
N PHE A 213 -12.80 1.18 -20.90
CA PHE A 213 -13.49 1.82 -22.01
C PHE A 213 -14.63 0.92 -22.54
N GLY A 214 -14.33 -0.32 -22.91
CA GLY A 214 -15.34 -1.26 -23.39
C GLY A 214 -16.47 -1.53 -22.39
N TYR A 215 -16.17 -1.59 -21.10
CA TYR A 215 -17.17 -1.73 -20.04
C TYR A 215 -18.13 -0.53 -19.96
N LEU A 216 -17.60 0.70 -20.04
CA LEU A 216 -18.42 1.92 -20.00
C LEU A 216 -19.38 1.98 -21.19
N GLY A 217 -18.93 1.59 -22.38
CA GLY A 217 -19.79 1.49 -23.56
C GLY A 217 -20.94 0.50 -23.38
N ALA A 218 -20.66 -0.66 -22.79
CA ALA A 218 -21.69 -1.64 -22.49
C ALA A 218 -22.69 -1.15 -21.42
N ALA A 219 -22.23 -0.37 -20.44
CA ALA A 219 -23.06 0.13 -19.34
C ALA A 219 -24.12 1.17 -19.77
N LEU A 220 -23.88 1.91 -20.85
CA LEU A 220 -24.79 2.95 -21.35
C LEU A 220 -26.06 2.41 -22.04
N GLY A 221 -26.07 1.12 -22.42
CA GLY A 221 -27.20 0.47 -23.06
C GLY A 221 -27.63 1.12 -24.40
N PRO A 222 -28.85 0.81 -24.91
CA PRO A 222 -29.29 1.25 -26.24
C PRO A 222 -29.39 2.77 -26.41
N ARG A 223 -29.65 3.52 -25.32
CA ARG A 223 -29.84 4.98 -25.37
C ARG A 223 -28.54 5.74 -25.58
N GLY A 224 -27.41 5.19 -25.13
CA GLY A 224 -26.08 5.79 -25.33
C GLY A 224 -25.32 5.25 -26.52
N ALA A 225 -25.81 4.20 -27.19
CA ALA A 225 -25.06 3.46 -28.21
C ALA A 225 -24.60 4.32 -29.40
N GLU A 226 -25.44 5.25 -29.88
CA GLU A 226 -25.09 6.15 -30.99
C GLU A 226 -23.95 7.12 -30.60
N HIS A 227 -24.05 7.73 -29.43
CA HIS A 227 -23.02 8.64 -28.91
C HIS A 227 -21.72 7.88 -28.62
N TRP A 228 -21.82 6.67 -28.05
CA TRP A 228 -20.67 5.82 -27.79
C TRP A 228 -19.95 5.41 -29.08
N HIS A 229 -20.69 5.06 -30.13
CA HIS A 229 -20.11 4.73 -31.44
C HIS A 229 -19.27 5.88 -32.01
N ARG A 230 -19.65 7.15 -31.75
CA ARG A 230 -18.85 8.32 -32.15
C ARG A 230 -17.58 8.51 -31.33
N LEU A 231 -17.56 8.05 -30.07
CA LEU A 231 -16.37 8.05 -29.23
C LEU A 231 -15.40 6.93 -29.62
N GLU A 232 -15.94 5.76 -29.99
CA GLU A 232 -15.15 4.60 -30.42
C GLU A 232 -14.64 4.73 -31.87
N TRP A 233 -15.46 5.27 -32.77
CA TRP A 233 -15.11 5.59 -34.16
C TRP A 233 -15.39 7.05 -34.50
N PRO A 234 -14.47 7.96 -34.14
CA PRO A 234 -14.63 9.39 -34.40
C PRO A 234 -14.76 9.73 -35.89
N GLN A 235 -15.82 10.45 -36.27
CA GLN A 235 -16.06 10.82 -37.67
C GLN A 235 -15.52 12.21 -38.00
N ASP A 236 -15.52 13.12 -37.04
CA ASP A 236 -15.10 14.50 -37.23
C ASP A 236 -14.11 14.99 -36.15
N ALA A 237 -13.76 16.28 -36.22
CA ALA A 237 -12.82 16.87 -35.27
C ALA A 237 -13.38 17.00 -33.84
N ALA A 238 -14.70 17.16 -33.69
CA ALA A 238 -15.34 17.22 -32.38
C ALA A 238 -15.34 15.84 -31.72
N ASP A 239 -15.68 14.79 -32.47
CA ASP A 239 -15.63 13.41 -32.00
C ASP A 239 -14.21 13.01 -31.58
N ARG A 240 -13.19 13.39 -32.36
CA ARG A 240 -11.79 13.08 -32.00
C ARG A 240 -11.36 13.73 -30.69
N ARG A 241 -11.82 14.96 -30.42
CA ARG A 241 -11.56 15.65 -29.14
C ARG A 241 -12.29 14.97 -27.99
N ALA A 242 -13.55 14.63 -28.20
CA ALA A 242 -14.38 13.93 -27.21
C ALA A 242 -13.78 12.55 -26.85
N ALA A 243 -13.35 11.77 -27.85
CA ALA A 243 -12.69 10.49 -27.64
C ALA A 243 -11.38 10.64 -26.84
N ARG A 244 -10.54 11.63 -27.17
CA ARG A 244 -9.31 11.91 -26.41
C ARG A 244 -9.60 12.21 -24.94
N LEU A 245 -10.56 13.09 -24.67
CA LEU A 245 -10.98 13.43 -23.30
C LEU A 245 -11.45 12.19 -22.54
N LEU A 246 -12.26 11.33 -23.16
CA LEU A 246 -12.70 10.09 -22.53
C LEU A 246 -11.53 9.15 -22.20
N TRP A 247 -10.57 8.97 -23.10
CA TRP A 247 -9.39 8.14 -22.84
C TRP A 247 -8.52 8.71 -21.70
N ASP A 248 -8.39 10.03 -21.59
CA ASP A 248 -7.71 10.68 -20.47
C ASP A 248 -8.45 10.45 -19.13
N ASP A 249 -9.78 10.56 -19.13
CA ASP A 249 -10.59 10.35 -17.93
C ASP A 249 -10.63 8.88 -17.52
N VAL A 250 -10.69 7.93 -18.47
CA VAL A 250 -10.59 6.49 -18.20
C VAL A 250 -9.27 6.16 -17.51
N ARG A 251 -8.15 6.66 -18.07
CA ARG A 251 -6.83 6.46 -17.46
C ARG A 251 -6.77 7.07 -16.07
N THR A 252 -7.25 8.30 -15.91
CA THR A 252 -7.29 9.00 -14.62
C THR A 252 -8.10 8.22 -13.60
N ALA A 253 -9.27 7.72 -13.95
CA ALA A 253 -10.11 6.91 -13.07
C ALA A 253 -9.42 5.61 -12.66
N LYS A 254 -8.76 4.89 -13.59
CA LYS A 254 -7.96 3.71 -13.26
C LYS A 254 -6.83 4.03 -12.26
N GLU A 255 -6.10 5.12 -12.49
CA GLU A 255 -5.00 5.56 -11.62
C GLU A 255 -5.52 5.99 -10.24
N VAL A 256 -6.68 6.67 -10.16
CA VAL A 256 -7.36 7.00 -8.90
C VAL A 256 -7.76 5.73 -8.15
N LEU A 257 -8.35 4.75 -8.84
CA LEU A 257 -8.81 3.49 -8.24
C LEU A 257 -7.68 2.60 -7.69
N SER A 258 -6.43 2.88 -8.07
CA SER A 258 -5.27 2.24 -7.43
C SER A 258 -5.03 2.74 -5.99
N ARG A 259 -5.67 3.83 -5.58
CA ARG A 259 -5.54 4.45 -4.23
C ARG A 259 -6.87 4.70 -3.53
N ALA A 260 -7.95 4.94 -4.28
CA ALA A 260 -9.32 5.12 -3.79
C ALA A 260 -10.23 3.93 -4.17
N SER A 261 -11.37 3.79 -3.50
CA SER A 261 -12.35 2.72 -3.75
C SER A 261 -13.34 3.05 -4.88
N SER A 262 -13.47 4.33 -5.24
CA SER A 262 -14.33 4.81 -6.32
C SER A 262 -13.67 5.94 -7.12
N ALA A 263 -14.09 6.08 -8.37
CA ALA A 263 -13.78 7.18 -9.27
C ALA A 263 -14.99 7.47 -10.16
N THR A 264 -14.98 8.61 -10.82
CA THR A 264 -16.01 8.99 -11.81
C THR A 264 -15.33 9.18 -13.15
N VAL A 265 -15.96 8.68 -14.21
CA VAL A 265 -15.54 8.91 -15.59
C VAL A 265 -16.59 9.78 -16.28
N HIS A 266 -16.21 10.98 -16.69
CA HIS A 266 -17.07 11.81 -17.50
C HIS A 266 -17.12 11.25 -18.93
N VAL A 267 -18.33 11.11 -19.48
CA VAL A 267 -18.56 10.62 -20.85
C VAL A 267 -18.97 11.80 -21.74
N PRO A 268 -18.03 12.33 -22.56
CA PRO A 268 -18.32 13.41 -23.48
C PRO A 268 -19.42 13.03 -24.49
N LEU A 269 -20.05 14.03 -25.10
CA LEU A 269 -21.23 13.91 -25.99
C LEU A 269 -22.53 13.49 -25.28
N LEU A 270 -22.46 12.69 -24.21
CA LEU A 270 -23.59 12.34 -23.35
C LEU A 270 -23.75 13.32 -22.18
N ASN A 271 -22.65 13.96 -21.76
CA ASN A 271 -22.58 14.84 -20.60
C ASN A 271 -23.03 14.13 -19.31
N ASP A 272 -22.65 12.86 -19.21
CA ASP A 272 -22.97 11.97 -18.09
C ASP A 272 -21.69 11.59 -17.35
N ASP A 273 -21.81 11.46 -16.04
CA ASP A 273 -20.74 11.03 -15.14
C ASP A 273 -21.01 9.60 -14.68
N LEU A 274 -20.20 8.65 -15.15
CA LEU A 274 -20.36 7.24 -14.81
C LEU A 274 -19.48 6.86 -13.61
N PRO A 275 -20.05 6.32 -12.51
CA PRO A 275 -19.25 5.84 -11.40
C PRO A 275 -18.53 4.55 -11.78
N LEU A 276 -17.26 4.44 -11.38
CA LEU A 276 -16.43 3.25 -11.53
C LEU A 276 -15.84 2.89 -10.16
N GLY A 277 -16.13 1.69 -9.65
CA GLY A 277 -15.58 1.19 -8.39
C GLY A 277 -14.30 0.38 -8.57
N ARG A 278 -13.46 0.30 -7.53
CA ARG A 278 -12.22 -0.52 -7.54
C ARG A 278 -12.54 -1.98 -7.84
N GLU A 279 -13.59 -2.53 -7.25
CA GLU A 279 -14.02 -3.92 -7.51
C GLU A 279 -14.33 -4.15 -9.00
N GLN A 280 -14.96 -3.18 -9.67
CA GLN A 280 -15.27 -3.27 -11.10
C GLN A 280 -13.98 -3.20 -11.93
N LEU A 281 -13.05 -2.28 -11.62
CA LEU A 281 -11.74 -2.25 -12.25
C LEU A 281 -11.00 -3.58 -12.08
N GLU A 282 -10.98 -4.12 -10.86
CA GLU A 282 -10.31 -5.38 -10.55
C GLU A 282 -10.92 -6.57 -11.30
N ARG A 283 -12.25 -6.62 -11.46
CA ARG A 283 -12.90 -7.62 -12.32
C ARG A 283 -12.44 -7.50 -13.78
N LEU A 284 -12.35 -6.28 -14.31
CA LEU A 284 -11.94 -6.03 -15.70
C LEU A 284 -10.45 -6.31 -15.92
N ALA A 285 -9.60 -5.98 -14.94
CA ALA A 285 -8.16 -6.20 -15.01
C ALA A 285 -7.76 -7.66 -14.78
N ARG A 286 -8.54 -8.43 -14.00
CA ARG A 286 -8.17 -9.79 -13.57
C ARG A 286 -7.75 -10.74 -14.71
N PRO A 287 -8.45 -10.84 -15.86
CA PRO A 287 -8.01 -11.72 -16.95
C PRO A 287 -6.64 -11.34 -17.51
N LEU A 288 -6.31 -10.04 -17.54
CA LEU A 288 -5.00 -9.54 -17.97
C LEU A 288 -3.95 -9.86 -16.90
N LEU A 289 -4.23 -9.58 -15.62
CA LEU A 289 -3.29 -9.84 -14.52
C LEU A 289 -3.07 -11.35 -14.26
N ASP A 290 -4.05 -12.21 -14.52
CA ASP A 290 -3.84 -13.67 -14.45
C ASP A 290 -2.82 -14.15 -15.50
N ARG A 291 -2.78 -13.50 -16.69
CA ARG A 291 -1.76 -13.77 -17.71
C ARG A 291 -0.37 -13.36 -17.23
N THR A 292 -0.23 -12.18 -16.62
CA THR A 292 1.08 -11.70 -16.12
C THR A 292 1.65 -12.59 -15.02
N VAL A 293 0.79 -13.08 -14.12
CA VAL A 293 1.18 -14.04 -13.07
C VAL A 293 1.60 -15.38 -13.68
N THR A 294 0.92 -15.83 -14.74
CA THR A 294 1.29 -17.06 -15.47
C THR A 294 2.64 -16.90 -16.16
N THR A 295 2.87 -15.77 -16.83
CA THR A 295 4.15 -15.42 -17.47
C THR A 295 5.29 -15.35 -16.43
N THR A 296 5.02 -14.80 -15.24
CA THR A 296 5.99 -14.77 -14.13
C THR A 296 6.37 -16.18 -13.68
N ARG A 297 5.40 -17.08 -13.57
CA ARG A 297 5.63 -18.49 -13.22
C ARG A 297 6.44 -19.22 -14.30
N ASN A 298 6.19 -18.90 -15.58
CA ASN A 298 6.95 -19.48 -16.68
C ASN A 298 8.43 -19.04 -16.63
N ALA A 299 8.70 -17.76 -16.37
CA ALA A 299 10.07 -17.26 -16.21
C ALA A 299 10.80 -17.95 -15.05
N LEU A 300 10.14 -18.15 -13.90
CA LEU A 300 10.69 -18.91 -12.78
C LEU A 300 11.01 -20.36 -13.15
N ARG A 301 10.11 -21.03 -13.87
CA ARG A 301 10.30 -22.40 -14.34
C ARG A 301 11.46 -22.50 -15.34
N GLU A 302 11.56 -21.57 -16.28
CA GLU A 302 12.66 -21.53 -17.26
C GLU A 302 14.01 -21.27 -16.59
N ALA A 303 14.06 -20.38 -15.60
CA ALA A 303 15.27 -20.14 -14.80
C ALA A 303 15.64 -21.33 -13.88
N GLY A 304 14.74 -22.31 -13.72
CA GLY A 304 14.93 -23.43 -12.81
C GLY A 304 14.90 -23.02 -11.33
N VAL A 305 14.22 -21.92 -10.98
CA VAL A 305 14.15 -21.38 -9.62
C VAL A 305 12.75 -21.62 -9.02
N PRO A 306 12.61 -22.45 -7.97
CA PRO A 306 11.36 -22.59 -7.26
C PRO A 306 10.91 -21.26 -6.62
N PRO A 307 9.61 -20.92 -6.60
CA PRO A 307 9.14 -19.67 -6.02
C PRO A 307 9.62 -19.42 -4.58
N GLY A 308 9.65 -20.46 -3.74
CA GLY A 308 10.12 -20.35 -2.35
C GLY A 308 11.62 -20.09 -2.17
N GLU A 309 12.42 -20.16 -3.24
CA GLU A 309 13.87 -19.90 -3.22
C GLU A 309 14.22 -18.51 -3.80
N VAL A 310 13.22 -17.75 -4.24
CA VAL A 310 13.41 -16.39 -4.73
C VAL A 310 13.66 -15.47 -3.53
N ALA A 311 14.77 -14.73 -3.55
CA ALA A 311 15.13 -13.80 -2.48
C ALA A 311 14.20 -12.58 -2.40
N GLY A 312 13.57 -12.21 -3.51
CA GLY A 312 12.56 -11.15 -3.56
C GLY A 312 11.83 -11.10 -4.89
N LEU A 313 10.55 -10.74 -4.85
CA LEU A 313 9.74 -10.42 -6.02
C LEU A 313 9.45 -8.93 -6.00
N PHE A 314 9.94 -8.20 -6.99
CA PHE A 314 9.89 -6.75 -7.00
C PHE A 314 8.95 -6.22 -8.07
N LEU A 315 8.07 -5.32 -7.65
CA LEU A 315 7.11 -4.68 -8.53
C LEU A 315 7.69 -3.41 -9.16
N VAL A 316 7.67 -3.35 -10.49
CA VAL A 316 8.17 -2.25 -11.30
C VAL A 316 7.07 -1.79 -12.25
N GLY A 317 7.10 -0.50 -12.62
CA GLY A 317 6.14 0.10 -13.54
C GLY A 317 4.87 0.60 -12.85
N GLY A 318 4.32 1.69 -13.38
CA GLY A 318 3.20 2.40 -12.73
C GLY A 318 1.91 1.58 -12.61
N SER A 319 1.68 0.60 -13.50
CA SER A 319 0.47 -0.25 -13.44
C SER A 319 0.59 -1.36 -12.39
N SER A 320 1.79 -1.61 -11.86
CA SER A 320 1.97 -2.47 -10.67
C SER A 320 1.37 -1.88 -9.40
N ARG A 321 0.98 -0.59 -9.40
CA ARG A 321 0.25 0.04 -8.27
C ARG A 321 -1.17 -0.48 -8.08
N ILE A 322 -1.73 -1.18 -9.08
CA ILE A 322 -3.06 -1.78 -8.96
C ILE A 322 -3.01 -2.84 -7.85
N PRO A 323 -3.75 -2.69 -6.73
CA PRO A 323 -3.61 -3.56 -5.56
C PRO A 323 -3.79 -5.06 -5.86
N LEU A 324 -4.66 -5.38 -6.83
CA LEU A 324 -4.89 -6.74 -7.29
C LEU A 324 -3.61 -7.44 -7.80
N VAL A 325 -2.63 -6.71 -8.34
CA VAL A 325 -1.34 -7.27 -8.80
C VAL A 325 -0.64 -7.99 -7.65
N SER A 326 -0.45 -7.32 -6.52
CA SER A 326 0.21 -7.88 -5.33
C SER A 326 -0.55 -9.08 -4.79
N THR A 327 -1.89 -8.96 -4.70
CA THR A 327 -2.78 -10.02 -4.23
C THR A 327 -2.64 -11.29 -5.08
N LEU A 328 -2.68 -11.17 -6.41
CA LEU A 328 -2.61 -12.32 -7.31
C LEU A 328 -1.23 -12.99 -7.29
N LEU A 329 -0.15 -12.20 -7.26
CA LEU A 329 1.21 -12.72 -7.18
C LEU A 329 1.42 -13.52 -5.88
N PHE A 330 1.02 -12.96 -4.74
CA PHE A 330 1.14 -13.65 -3.46
C PHE A 330 0.29 -14.93 -3.42
N GLN A 331 -0.98 -14.86 -3.82
CA GLN A 331 -1.88 -16.03 -3.83
C GLN A 331 -1.38 -17.17 -4.73
N ARG A 332 -0.74 -16.86 -5.85
CA ARG A 332 -0.39 -17.85 -6.89
C ARG A 332 1.05 -18.33 -6.83
N LEU A 333 1.97 -17.53 -6.28
CA LEU A 333 3.38 -17.87 -6.18
C LEU A 333 3.82 -18.14 -4.73
N GLY A 334 3.07 -17.68 -3.73
CA GLY A 334 3.44 -17.79 -2.31
C GLY A 334 4.58 -16.86 -1.88
N VAL A 335 5.00 -15.94 -2.76
CA VAL A 335 6.07 -14.97 -2.52
C VAL A 335 5.44 -13.60 -2.33
N ALA A 336 5.72 -12.95 -1.19
CA ALA A 336 5.24 -11.60 -0.92
C ALA A 336 5.95 -10.61 -1.86
N PRO A 337 5.21 -9.87 -2.71
CA PRO A 337 5.81 -8.85 -3.55
C PRO A 337 6.32 -7.69 -2.70
N THR A 338 7.51 -7.19 -3.00
CA THR A 338 8.04 -5.95 -2.45
C THR A 338 7.47 -4.78 -3.23
N VAL A 339 6.62 -4.00 -2.57
CA VAL A 339 6.04 -2.78 -3.12
C VAL A 339 6.96 -1.62 -2.79
N VAL A 340 7.41 -0.93 -3.82
CA VAL A 340 8.16 0.33 -3.70
C VAL A 340 7.21 1.52 -3.78
N GLU A 341 7.55 2.60 -3.07
CA GLU A 341 6.74 3.82 -3.03
C GLU A 341 6.53 4.42 -4.42
N ASN A 342 7.58 4.38 -5.25
CA ASN A 342 7.62 4.94 -6.61
C ASN A 342 8.13 3.90 -7.63
N PRO A 343 7.32 2.89 -8.01
CA PRO A 343 7.73 1.81 -8.91
C PRO A 343 8.16 2.29 -10.30
N GLU A 344 7.67 3.43 -10.75
CA GLU A 344 8.06 4.07 -12.00
C GLU A 344 9.45 4.73 -11.97
N LEU A 345 10.03 5.00 -10.79
CA LEU A 345 11.36 5.61 -10.67
C LEU A 345 12.49 4.59 -10.54
N VAL A 346 12.15 3.34 -10.22
CA VAL A 346 13.09 2.26 -9.89
C VAL A 346 14.11 2.04 -11.00
N VAL A 347 13.62 1.90 -12.24
CA VAL A 347 14.46 1.57 -13.39
C VAL A 347 15.48 2.67 -13.66
N ALA A 348 15.03 3.92 -13.75
CA ALA A 348 15.91 5.06 -13.96
C ALA A 348 16.94 5.19 -12.82
N THR A 349 16.49 5.11 -11.57
CA THR A 349 17.37 5.21 -10.37
C THR A 349 18.47 4.15 -10.37
N GLY A 350 18.11 2.92 -10.73
CA GLY A 350 19.01 1.78 -10.83
C GLY A 350 20.19 1.96 -11.77
N THR A 351 20.03 2.75 -12.84
CA THR A 351 21.09 3.00 -13.83
C THR A 351 22.34 3.66 -13.24
N LEU A 352 22.16 4.49 -12.21
CA LEU A 352 23.24 5.21 -11.53
C LEU A 352 23.72 4.47 -10.27
N ALA A 353 22.96 3.50 -9.78
CA ALA A 353 23.38 2.60 -8.69
C ALA A 353 24.33 1.50 -9.22
N ALA A 354 24.18 1.09 -10.47
CA ALA A 354 25.06 0.13 -11.11
C ALA A 354 26.51 0.66 -11.18
N PRO A 355 27.53 -0.18 -10.87
CA PRO A 355 28.91 0.20 -11.03
C PRO A 355 29.22 0.56 -12.50
N PRO A 356 30.14 1.50 -12.76
CA PRO A 356 30.62 1.72 -14.12
C PRO A 356 31.24 0.42 -14.65
N PRO A 357 31.10 0.11 -15.95
CA PRO A 357 31.73 -1.08 -16.52
C PRO A 357 33.23 -1.05 -16.21
N ALA A 358 33.79 -2.20 -15.84
CA ALA A 358 35.24 -2.33 -15.70
C ALA A 358 35.88 -1.82 -16.99
N SER A 359 36.79 -0.84 -16.88
CA SER A 359 37.55 -0.40 -18.04
C SER A 359 38.26 -1.63 -18.58
N ALA A 360 37.92 -2.04 -19.81
CA ALA A 360 38.69 -3.04 -20.52
C ALA A 360 40.17 -2.63 -20.41
N PRO A 361 41.09 -3.55 -20.08
CA PRO A 361 42.51 -3.23 -20.12
C PRO A 361 42.80 -2.59 -21.48
N PRO A 362 43.56 -1.48 -21.53
CA PRO A 362 43.75 -0.74 -22.77
C PRO A 362 44.19 -1.73 -23.86
N SER A 363 43.33 -1.89 -24.87
CA SER A 363 43.72 -2.61 -26.07
C SER A 363 44.99 -1.94 -26.56
N ALA A 364 46.09 -2.69 -26.59
CA ALA A 364 47.34 -2.21 -27.13
C ALA A 364 47.06 -1.58 -28.49
N ALA A 365 47.66 -0.41 -28.72
CA ALA A 365 47.49 0.37 -29.94
C ALA A 365 47.64 -0.53 -31.18
N PRO A 366 46.82 -0.36 -32.23
CA PRO A 366 47.03 -1.06 -33.48
C PRO A 366 48.42 -0.73 -34.00
N ALA A 367 49.22 -1.76 -34.29
CA ALA A 367 50.49 -1.61 -34.99
C ALA A 367 50.25 -0.92 -36.35
N PRO A 368 51.19 -0.09 -36.84
CA PRO A 368 51.04 0.63 -38.10
C PRO A 368 50.84 -0.35 -39.28
N PRO A 369 50.11 0.06 -40.33
CA PRO A 369 49.71 -0.83 -41.41
C PRO A 369 50.93 -1.37 -42.17
N GLY A 370 51.12 -2.69 -42.08
CA GLY A 370 51.98 -3.45 -42.98
C GLY A 370 51.33 -3.59 -44.34
N SER A 371 52.16 -3.55 -45.39
CA SER A 371 51.81 -3.52 -46.80
C SER A 371 50.90 -4.68 -47.25
N PRO A 372 50.07 -4.49 -48.30
CA PRO A 372 49.13 -5.49 -48.77
C PRO A 372 49.83 -6.56 -49.63
N ASP A 373 49.56 -7.83 -49.33
CA ASP A 373 49.85 -8.98 -50.20
C ASP A 373 48.54 -9.73 -50.53
N PRO A 374 48.50 -10.49 -51.64
CA PRO A 374 47.34 -10.55 -52.53
C PRO A 374 46.27 -11.58 -52.16
N THR A 375 45.05 -11.29 -52.61
CA THR A 375 43.83 -12.11 -52.49
C THR A 375 43.91 -13.46 -53.22
N PRO A 376 43.47 -14.57 -52.60
CA PRO A 376 43.04 -15.79 -53.29
C PRO A 376 41.53 -15.77 -53.63
N PRO A 377 41.06 -16.61 -54.57
CA PRO A 377 39.78 -16.43 -55.26
C PRO A 377 38.55 -17.03 -54.55
N ASP A 378 37.37 -16.56 -54.98
CA ASP A 378 36.02 -16.86 -54.50
C ASP A 378 35.61 -18.34 -54.59
N ASP A 379 34.98 -18.84 -53.52
CA ASP A 379 34.19 -20.08 -53.48
C ASP A 379 32.67 -19.77 -53.33
N PRO A 380 31.76 -20.58 -53.93
CA PRO A 380 30.32 -20.29 -53.98
C PRO A 380 29.55 -20.74 -52.71
N PRO A 381 28.32 -20.23 -52.48
CA PRO A 381 27.58 -20.42 -51.23
C PRO A 381 26.88 -21.79 -51.09
N PRO A 382 26.64 -22.28 -49.85
CA PRO A 382 25.96 -23.56 -49.58
C PRO A 382 24.41 -23.47 -49.62
N PRO A 383 23.70 -24.59 -49.86
CA PRO A 383 22.23 -24.62 -50.05
C PRO A 383 21.40 -24.80 -48.75
N THR A 384 20.16 -24.32 -48.82
CA THR A 384 19.11 -24.30 -47.79
C THR A 384 18.45 -25.68 -47.54
N PRO A 385 18.08 -26.08 -46.30
CA PRO A 385 17.31 -27.30 -46.05
C PRO A 385 15.78 -27.07 -45.94
N THR A 386 15.02 -27.97 -46.57
CA THR A 386 13.55 -28.11 -46.55
C THR A 386 13.06 -29.14 -45.50
N ALA A 387 11.82 -28.98 -45.03
CA ALA A 387 11.16 -29.78 -43.99
C ALA A 387 10.57 -31.15 -44.47
N PRO A 388 10.43 -32.18 -43.60
CA PRO A 388 9.76 -33.44 -43.93
C PRO A 388 8.32 -33.60 -43.37
N PRO A 389 7.49 -34.52 -43.93
CA PRO A 389 6.03 -34.65 -43.67
C PRO A 389 5.67 -35.68 -42.56
N PRO A 390 4.39 -35.83 -42.16
CA PRO A 390 3.99 -36.66 -41.02
C PRO A 390 3.59 -38.08 -41.41
N PRO A 391 3.66 -39.08 -40.49
CA PRO A 391 2.95 -40.35 -40.66
C PRO A 391 1.78 -40.53 -39.68
N ALA A 392 0.77 -41.23 -40.18
CA ALA A 392 -0.48 -41.58 -39.51
C ALA A 392 -0.41 -42.98 -38.84
N GLY A 393 -1.14 -43.08 -37.72
CA GLY A 393 -1.83 -44.23 -37.11
C GLY A 393 -1.32 -45.68 -37.22
N ALA A 394 -1.14 -46.32 -36.06
CA ALA A 394 -1.61 -47.70 -35.79
C ALA A 394 -1.57 -48.05 -34.29
N GLU A 395 -2.78 -48.28 -33.76
CA GLU A 395 -3.24 -49.31 -32.81
C GLU A 395 -2.61 -49.58 -31.42
N ARG A 396 -3.54 -49.76 -30.46
CA ARG A 396 -3.36 -50.14 -29.06
C ARG A 396 -3.33 -51.66 -28.88
N THR A 397 -2.52 -52.18 -27.95
CA THR A 397 -2.96 -53.15 -26.92
C THR A 397 -1.91 -53.29 -25.79
N PRO A 398 -2.31 -53.70 -24.57
CA PRO A 398 -1.62 -53.35 -23.32
C PRO A 398 -0.85 -54.51 -22.66
N GLY A 399 0.10 -54.19 -21.78
CA GLY A 399 0.63 -55.20 -20.86
C GLY A 399 1.70 -54.71 -19.87
N ARG A 400 1.24 -54.54 -18.62
CA ARG A 400 1.87 -54.90 -17.32
C ARG A 400 2.14 -53.73 -16.37
N ALA A 401 1.22 -53.60 -15.42
CA ALA A 401 1.38 -52.88 -14.17
C ALA A 401 2.37 -53.61 -13.25
N ALA A 402 3.38 -52.90 -12.77
CA ALA A 402 4.17 -53.31 -11.60
C ALA A 402 3.64 -52.59 -10.36
N ARG A 403 3.03 -53.36 -9.45
CA ARG A 403 2.55 -52.93 -8.13
C ARG A 403 3.76 -52.65 -7.23
N TRP A 404 3.77 -51.52 -6.52
CA TRP A 404 4.64 -51.29 -5.37
C TRP A 404 3.78 -50.99 -4.14
N GLN A 405 4.01 -51.75 -3.07
CA GLN A 405 3.27 -51.70 -1.79
C GLN A 405 3.90 -50.67 -0.81
N PRO A 406 3.10 -49.93 -0.01
CA PRO A 406 3.59 -48.78 0.75
C PRO A 406 3.89 -49.11 2.23
N TRP A 407 4.89 -49.94 2.54
CA TRP A 407 5.22 -50.29 3.94
C TRP A 407 6.75 -50.39 4.18
N GLN A 408 7.55 -49.41 3.74
CA GLN A 408 9.00 -49.35 4.09
C GLN A 408 9.60 -47.94 4.31
N ILE A 409 8.82 -46.88 4.55
CA ILE A 409 9.35 -45.58 4.99
C ILE A 409 8.72 -45.18 6.32
N ALA A 410 8.87 -46.06 7.32
CA ALA A 410 8.53 -45.79 8.71
C ALA A 410 9.61 -46.41 9.61
N ALA A 411 10.85 -45.91 9.49
CA ALA A 411 11.94 -46.29 10.41
C ALA A 411 13.05 -45.23 10.52
N ALA A 412 13.13 -44.22 9.64
CA ALA A 412 14.23 -43.25 9.65
C ALA A 412 13.94 -41.91 10.34
N PHE A 413 12.69 -41.63 10.74
CA PHE A 413 12.30 -40.32 11.31
C PHE A 413 12.17 -40.27 12.84
N VAL A 414 12.35 -41.39 13.56
CA VAL A 414 12.19 -41.45 15.03
C VAL A 414 13.52 -41.26 15.78
N ALA A 415 14.67 -41.34 15.12
CA ALA A 415 15.98 -41.29 15.80
C ALA A 415 16.58 -39.88 15.97
N VAL A 416 16.09 -38.86 15.24
CA VAL A 416 16.69 -37.51 15.26
C VAL A 416 16.04 -36.57 16.29
N LEU A 417 14.80 -36.85 16.73
CA LEU A 417 14.12 -36.02 17.74
C LEU A 417 14.54 -36.32 19.19
N ALA A 418 15.12 -37.48 19.47
CA ALA A 418 15.50 -37.90 20.83
C ALA A 418 16.83 -37.30 21.31
N VAL A 419 17.66 -36.74 20.42
CA VAL A 419 19.00 -36.22 20.76
C VAL A 419 18.97 -34.72 21.09
N ILE A 420 17.97 -33.97 20.62
CA ILE A 420 17.86 -32.52 20.85
C ILE A 420 17.19 -32.19 22.20
N VAL A 421 16.31 -33.07 22.70
CA VAL A 421 15.66 -32.91 24.01
C VAL A 421 16.63 -33.20 25.19
N ALA A 422 17.68 -34.00 24.98
CA ALA A 422 18.65 -34.33 26.01
C ALA A 422 19.72 -33.24 26.26
N VAL A 423 19.88 -32.26 25.35
CA VAL A 423 20.94 -31.22 25.47
C VAL A 423 20.42 -29.92 26.11
N VAL A 424 19.10 -29.70 26.17
CA VAL A 424 18.51 -28.49 26.78
C VAL A 424 18.07 -28.71 28.23
N VAL A 425 17.87 -29.96 28.68
CA VAL A 425 17.54 -30.28 30.09
C VAL A 425 18.80 -30.53 30.95
N GLY A 426 19.98 -30.69 30.34
CA GLY A 426 21.24 -31.03 31.03
C GLY A 426 22.09 -29.87 31.56
N ARG A 427 21.62 -28.61 31.49
CA ARG A 427 22.43 -27.42 31.87
C ARG A 427 21.90 -26.55 33.01
N THR A 428 20.90 -27.03 33.76
CA THR A 428 20.41 -26.36 34.98
C THR A 428 20.45 -27.24 36.23
N LEU A 429 21.36 -28.23 36.26
CA LEU A 429 21.68 -28.96 37.49
C LEU A 429 23.20 -29.07 37.58
N LEU A 430 23.82 -28.19 38.38
CA LEU A 430 25.05 -28.36 39.16
C LEU A 430 25.50 -26.98 39.68
N ASN A 431 24.90 -26.53 40.78
CA ASN A 431 25.56 -25.85 41.90
C ASN A 431 24.51 -25.36 42.90
N GLY A 432 24.63 -25.80 44.16
CA GLY A 432 23.92 -25.20 45.29
C GLY A 432 23.18 -26.18 46.19
N THR A 433 23.93 -26.99 46.93
CA THR A 433 23.46 -27.67 48.15
C THR A 433 23.25 -26.66 49.28
N GLY A 434 22.11 -26.70 49.98
CA GLY A 434 21.94 -26.01 51.27
C GLY A 434 20.50 -25.86 51.79
N ASN A 435 20.02 -26.90 52.47
CA ASN A 435 19.02 -27.02 53.56
C ASN A 435 17.70 -26.18 53.64
N PRO A 436 16.60 -26.76 54.18
CA PRO A 436 15.29 -26.12 54.32
C PRO A 436 15.09 -25.46 55.71
N ASP A 437 14.40 -24.32 55.74
CA ASP A 437 13.33 -23.98 56.70
C ASP A 437 13.06 -22.46 56.74
N ASP A 438 11.79 -22.16 57.03
CA ASP A 438 11.20 -20.91 57.52
C ASP A 438 10.80 -19.77 56.56
N GLN A 439 9.48 -19.78 56.30
CA GLN A 439 8.51 -18.72 56.63
C GLN A 439 8.70 -17.31 56.04
N GLY A 440 7.74 -16.97 55.17
CA GLY A 440 6.90 -15.79 55.36
C GLY A 440 7.50 -14.45 54.93
N SER A 441 7.16 -14.02 53.72
CA SER A 441 6.88 -12.61 53.48
C SER A 441 5.85 -12.46 52.36
N ASP A 442 4.61 -12.23 52.78
CA ASP A 442 3.55 -11.68 51.96
C ASP A 442 4.02 -10.38 51.29
N ALA A 443 4.06 -10.38 49.96
CA ALA A 443 3.99 -9.15 49.18
C ALA A 443 2.52 -8.94 48.79
N ALA A 444 1.90 -8.00 49.48
CA ALA A 444 0.51 -7.57 49.38
C ALA A 444 -0.05 -7.59 47.95
N GLY A 445 -0.86 -8.62 47.65
CA GLY A 445 -1.83 -8.58 46.58
C GLY A 445 -3.01 -7.71 47.02
N ASN A 446 -3.22 -6.58 46.37
CA ASN A 446 -4.47 -5.85 46.52
C ASN A 446 -5.52 -6.57 45.66
N GLY A 447 -6.56 -7.07 46.33
CA GLY A 447 -7.52 -8.01 45.77
C GLY A 447 -8.33 -7.40 44.63
N ARG A 448 -8.23 -8.01 43.45
CA ARG A 448 -9.32 -8.01 42.48
C ARG A 448 -10.10 -9.31 42.69
N LYS A 449 -11.41 -9.21 42.92
CA LYS A 449 -12.31 -10.36 42.76
C LYS A 449 -12.50 -10.55 41.26
N GLU A 450 -11.59 -11.25 40.60
CA GLU A 450 -11.91 -11.82 39.30
C GLU A 450 -12.93 -12.95 39.53
N PRO A 451 -13.95 -13.12 38.65
CA PRO A 451 -14.82 -14.27 38.71
C PRO A 451 -13.94 -15.52 38.60
N VAL A 452 -13.85 -16.29 39.68
CA VAL A 452 -13.17 -17.59 39.66
C VAL A 452 -13.85 -18.40 38.56
N ALA A 453 -13.11 -18.79 37.51
CA ALA A 453 -13.65 -19.64 36.45
C ALA A 453 -14.13 -20.95 37.07
N THR A 454 -15.43 -21.04 37.33
CA THR A 454 -16.00 -22.19 38.05
C THR A 454 -16.20 -23.38 37.11
N ASN A 455 -16.26 -23.16 35.79
CA ASN A 455 -16.44 -24.21 34.78
C ASN A 455 -16.12 -23.73 33.33
N PRO A 456 -14.84 -23.68 32.89
CA PRO A 456 -14.48 -23.13 31.58
C PRO A 456 -14.90 -24.04 30.40
N VAL A 457 -15.38 -23.45 29.30
CA VAL A 457 -15.74 -24.19 28.07
C VAL A 457 -14.57 -24.29 27.09
N CYS A 458 -14.03 -25.49 26.90
CA CYS A 458 -12.85 -25.68 26.05
C CYS A 458 -13.19 -25.75 24.54
N GLY A 459 -12.17 -25.50 23.70
CA GLY A 459 -12.31 -25.52 22.25
C GLY A 459 -12.93 -24.24 21.67
N ARG A 460 -13.10 -23.20 22.48
CA ARG A 460 -13.59 -21.88 22.06
C ARG A 460 -12.43 -20.96 21.67
N ARG A 461 -12.73 -20.04 20.76
CA ARG A 461 -11.79 -19.08 20.20
C ARG A 461 -12.40 -17.68 20.25
N LEU A 462 -11.53 -16.70 20.35
CA LEU A 462 -11.86 -15.31 20.09
C LEU A 462 -11.26 -14.91 18.75
N ALA A 463 -11.80 -13.88 18.14
CA ALA A 463 -11.15 -13.18 17.04
C ALA A 463 -10.73 -11.78 17.47
N TRP A 464 -9.71 -11.27 16.80
CA TRP A 464 -9.42 -9.84 16.78
C TRP A 464 -9.50 -9.37 15.34
N GLU A 465 -10.21 -8.27 15.09
CA GLU A 465 -10.42 -7.68 13.76
C GLU A 465 -10.01 -6.20 13.78
N GLY A 466 -9.11 -5.80 12.89
CA GLY A 466 -8.65 -4.41 12.77
C GLY A 466 -7.39 -4.26 11.91
N PRO A 467 -6.88 -3.02 11.74
CA PRO A 467 -5.78 -2.72 10.82
C PRO A 467 -4.43 -3.02 11.46
N LEU A 468 -3.77 -4.10 11.09
CA LEU A 468 -2.36 -4.33 11.46
C LEU A 468 -1.41 -3.79 10.42
N THR A 469 -1.88 -3.71 9.18
CA THR A 469 -1.20 -3.05 8.08
C THR A 469 -2.04 -1.88 7.56
N GLY A 470 -1.49 -1.13 6.60
CA GLY A 470 -2.15 0.06 6.06
C GLY A 470 -1.95 1.33 6.92
N PRO A 471 -2.53 2.46 6.46
CA PRO A 471 -2.25 3.78 7.05
C PRO A 471 -2.61 3.92 8.53
N SER A 472 -3.55 3.13 9.03
CA SER A 472 -4.01 3.10 10.44
C SER A 472 -3.44 1.92 11.24
N GLY A 473 -2.40 1.26 10.73
CA GLY A 473 -1.80 0.05 11.31
C GLY A 473 -1.36 0.20 12.77
N ALA A 474 -0.99 1.41 13.19
CA ALA A 474 -0.60 1.69 14.57
C ALA A 474 -1.75 1.44 15.56
N PHE A 475 -2.97 1.86 15.23
CA PHE A 475 -4.16 1.66 16.07
C PHE A 475 -4.51 0.19 16.23
N GLY A 476 -4.49 -0.58 15.14
CA GLY A 476 -4.77 -2.00 15.24
C GLY A 476 -3.65 -2.78 15.91
N LEU A 477 -2.37 -2.39 15.74
CA LEU A 477 -1.27 -3.06 16.45
C LEU A 477 -1.39 -2.94 17.98
N ASN A 478 -1.72 -1.75 18.48
CA ASN A 478 -1.85 -1.51 19.92
C ASN A 478 -3.02 -2.30 20.52
N SER A 479 -4.19 -2.27 19.87
CA SER A 479 -5.36 -3.04 20.32
C SER A 479 -5.15 -4.55 20.20
N TYR A 480 -4.53 -5.04 19.12
CA TYR A 480 -4.21 -6.46 18.95
C TYR A 480 -3.30 -6.97 20.07
N ARG A 481 -2.27 -6.20 20.45
CA ARG A 481 -1.37 -6.56 21.55
C ARG A 481 -2.10 -6.61 22.90
N GLY A 482 -3.01 -5.65 23.15
CA GLY A 482 -3.86 -5.66 24.34
C GLY A 482 -4.69 -6.94 24.47
N ALA A 483 -5.44 -7.28 23.41
CA ALA A 483 -6.23 -8.51 23.37
C ALA A 483 -5.37 -9.78 23.48
N THR A 484 -4.18 -9.78 22.86
CA THR A 484 -3.23 -10.90 22.92
C THR A 484 -2.71 -11.12 24.34
N LEU A 485 -2.42 -10.05 25.08
CA LEU A 485 -1.97 -10.16 26.47
C LEU A 485 -3.04 -10.79 27.36
N ALA A 486 -4.30 -10.34 27.23
CA ALA A 486 -5.43 -10.90 27.99
C ALA A 486 -5.57 -12.41 27.77
N VAL A 487 -5.55 -12.86 26.51
CA VAL A 487 -5.64 -14.29 26.15
C VAL A 487 -4.42 -15.06 26.67
N THR A 488 -3.23 -14.47 26.62
CA THR A 488 -1.99 -15.09 27.11
C THR A 488 -2.05 -15.31 28.63
N GLU A 489 -2.47 -14.31 29.39
CA GLU A 489 -2.60 -14.39 30.84
C GLU A 489 -3.74 -15.33 31.27
N TYR A 490 -4.83 -15.36 30.52
CA TYR A 490 -5.90 -16.34 30.73
C TYR A 490 -5.38 -17.77 30.53
N ASN A 491 -4.65 -18.04 29.45
CA ASN A 491 -4.11 -19.37 29.16
C ASN A 491 -3.05 -19.82 30.17
N ARG A 492 -2.23 -18.89 30.70
CA ARG A 492 -1.28 -19.19 31.80
C ARG A 492 -2.01 -19.67 33.05
N ARG A 493 -3.21 -19.13 33.33
CA ARG A 493 -4.05 -19.52 34.48
C ARG A 493 -4.88 -20.79 34.20
N HIS A 494 -5.20 -21.08 32.94
CA HIS A 494 -6.08 -22.18 32.53
C HIS A 494 -5.40 -23.12 31.51
N PRO A 495 -4.28 -23.79 31.87
CA PRO A 495 -3.51 -24.60 30.92
C PRO A 495 -4.28 -25.82 30.37
N ALA A 496 -5.34 -26.26 31.06
CA ALA A 496 -6.19 -27.36 30.62
C ALA A 496 -7.26 -26.95 29.60
N CYS A 497 -7.50 -25.64 29.40
CA CYS A 497 -8.62 -25.12 28.63
C CYS A 497 -8.23 -23.82 27.91
N THR A 498 -7.30 -23.92 26.96
CA THR A 498 -6.73 -22.74 26.29
C THR A 498 -7.67 -22.13 25.25
N VAL A 499 -7.68 -20.80 25.19
CA VAL A 499 -8.38 -19.99 24.19
C VAL A 499 -7.37 -19.45 23.19
N THR A 500 -7.70 -19.46 21.89
CA THR A 500 -6.85 -18.84 20.86
C THR A 500 -7.47 -17.55 20.34
N LEU A 501 -6.64 -16.58 19.97
CA LEU A 501 -7.05 -15.34 19.31
C LEU A 501 -6.76 -15.41 17.80
N LYS A 502 -7.81 -15.55 16.99
CA LYS A 502 -7.70 -15.51 15.52
C LYS A 502 -7.55 -14.07 15.05
N LYS A 503 -6.45 -13.77 14.38
CA LYS A 503 -6.17 -12.45 13.80
C LYS A 503 -6.89 -12.28 12.45
N ALA A 504 -7.53 -11.12 12.26
CA ALA A 504 -8.08 -10.65 10.99
C ALA A 504 -7.53 -9.24 10.70
N ASP A 505 -6.53 -9.16 9.81
CA ASP A 505 -5.93 -7.88 9.40
C ASP A 505 -6.76 -7.22 8.31
N THR A 506 -7.53 -6.20 8.70
CA THR A 506 -8.43 -5.45 7.81
C THR A 506 -7.69 -4.45 6.93
N GLN A 507 -6.43 -4.14 7.23
CA GLN A 507 -5.60 -3.13 6.56
C GLN A 507 -6.16 -1.70 6.59
N GLY A 508 -7.19 -1.44 7.40
CA GLY A 508 -7.90 -0.15 7.42
C GLY A 508 -9.00 -0.05 6.36
N ASP A 509 -9.34 -1.16 5.69
CA ASP A 509 -10.24 -1.21 4.55
C ASP A 509 -11.56 -1.90 4.91
N ALA A 510 -12.66 -1.15 4.84
CA ALA A 510 -14.00 -1.61 5.22
C ALA A 510 -14.49 -2.84 4.41
N PRO A 511 -14.31 -2.92 3.07
CA PRO A 511 -14.58 -4.14 2.32
C PRO A 511 -13.76 -5.35 2.77
N THR A 512 -12.47 -5.16 3.03
CA THR A 512 -11.58 -6.22 3.54
C THR A 512 -12.05 -6.70 4.90
N ALA A 513 -12.39 -5.79 5.81
CA ALA A 513 -13.01 -6.13 7.09
C ALA A 513 -14.28 -6.97 6.89
N ASN A 514 -15.21 -6.51 6.04
CA ASN A 514 -16.45 -7.26 5.80
C ASN A 514 -16.22 -8.67 5.24
N ASN A 515 -15.23 -8.84 4.36
CA ASN A 515 -14.85 -10.14 3.83
C ASN A 515 -14.21 -11.05 4.89
N LEU A 516 -13.37 -10.50 5.77
CA LEU A 516 -12.75 -11.24 6.87
C LEU A 516 -13.79 -11.66 7.90
N ALA A 517 -14.73 -10.79 8.24
CA ALA A 517 -15.86 -11.07 9.13
C ALA A 517 -16.67 -12.30 8.68
N ALA A 518 -16.90 -12.49 7.37
CA ALA A 518 -17.54 -13.70 6.87
C ALA A 518 -16.76 -14.98 7.23
N GLY A 519 -15.42 -14.93 7.18
CA GLY A 519 -14.54 -16.01 7.60
C GLY A 519 -14.43 -16.19 9.13
N LEU A 520 -14.78 -15.17 9.91
CA LEU A 520 -14.97 -15.28 11.37
C LEU A 520 -16.31 -15.95 11.69
N VAL A 521 -17.37 -15.54 11.00
CA VAL A 521 -18.72 -16.10 11.14
C VAL A 521 -18.78 -17.59 10.78
N ALA A 522 -18.09 -18.01 9.72
CA ALA A 522 -18.03 -19.41 9.29
C ALA A 522 -17.39 -20.35 10.33
N ASP A 523 -16.66 -19.79 11.29
CA ASP A 523 -15.97 -20.53 12.32
C ASP A 523 -16.81 -20.56 13.61
N SER A 524 -17.54 -21.65 13.81
CA SER A 524 -18.44 -21.82 14.97
C SER A 524 -17.73 -21.94 16.32
N ALA A 525 -16.40 -22.11 16.32
CA ALA A 525 -15.60 -22.05 17.54
C ALA A 525 -15.36 -20.61 18.00
N ILE A 526 -15.53 -19.62 17.12
CA ILE A 526 -15.40 -18.20 17.45
C ILE A 526 -16.70 -17.73 18.10
N VAL A 527 -16.59 -17.32 19.36
CA VAL A 527 -17.73 -16.90 20.19
C VAL A 527 -17.74 -15.41 20.53
N GLY A 528 -16.66 -14.68 20.22
CA GLY A 528 -16.59 -13.24 20.39
C GLY A 528 -15.49 -12.63 19.50
N VAL A 529 -15.71 -11.38 19.08
CA VAL A 529 -14.75 -10.58 18.30
C VAL A 529 -14.35 -9.34 19.09
N VAL A 530 -13.04 -9.17 19.32
CA VAL A 530 -12.48 -7.91 19.80
C VAL A 530 -12.20 -7.04 18.56
N GLY A 531 -12.96 -5.96 18.41
CA GLY A 531 -13.03 -5.18 17.17
C GLY A 531 -14.40 -5.30 16.49
N PRO A 532 -14.55 -4.83 15.23
CA PRO A 532 -13.53 -4.17 14.43
C PRO A 532 -12.98 -2.90 15.06
N ALA A 533 -11.77 -2.52 14.67
CA ALA A 533 -11.08 -1.43 15.32
C ALA A 533 -11.49 -0.04 14.78
N LEU A 534 -11.72 0.13 13.49
CA LEU A 534 -12.12 1.45 12.95
C LEU A 534 -13.64 1.56 12.79
N SER A 535 -14.20 2.74 13.03
CA SER A 535 -15.65 2.97 12.85
C SER A 535 -16.17 2.59 11.46
N THR A 536 -15.39 2.84 10.40
CA THR A 536 -15.75 2.48 9.03
C THR A 536 -15.76 0.96 8.81
N GLU A 537 -14.85 0.24 9.45
CA GLU A 537 -14.82 -1.22 9.44
C GLU A 537 -15.99 -1.78 10.24
N THR A 538 -16.22 -1.26 11.45
CA THR A 538 -17.35 -1.64 12.30
C THR A 538 -18.69 -1.43 11.61
N GLN A 539 -18.85 -0.30 10.91
CA GLN A 539 -20.04 -0.03 10.13
C GLN A 539 -20.21 -1.04 8.98
N ALA A 540 -19.13 -1.49 8.37
CA ALA A 540 -19.17 -2.43 7.25
C ALA A 540 -19.40 -3.88 7.69
N THR A 541 -18.84 -4.32 8.81
CA THR A 541 -18.93 -5.72 9.26
C THR A 541 -20.08 -5.98 10.23
N GLY A 542 -20.57 -4.97 10.96
CA GLY A 542 -21.50 -5.15 12.05
C GLY A 542 -22.78 -5.88 11.65
N GLY A 543 -23.30 -5.62 10.44
CA GLY A 543 -24.45 -6.35 9.90
C GLY A 543 -24.18 -7.85 9.71
N VAL A 544 -22.98 -8.24 9.29
CA VAL A 544 -22.59 -9.65 9.10
C VAL A 544 -22.43 -10.35 10.45
N LEU A 545 -21.75 -9.71 11.40
CA LEU A 545 -21.55 -10.25 12.75
C LEU A 545 -22.88 -10.38 13.51
N ASN A 546 -23.72 -9.34 13.44
CA ASN A 546 -25.05 -9.33 14.05
C ASN A 546 -25.98 -10.40 13.47
N SER A 547 -26.03 -10.54 12.14
CA SER A 547 -26.85 -11.58 11.49
C SER A 547 -26.42 -13.00 11.88
N ALA A 548 -25.16 -13.18 12.25
CA ALA A 548 -24.60 -14.44 12.72
C ALA A 548 -24.72 -14.66 14.24
N GLY A 549 -25.30 -13.71 14.96
CA GLY A 549 -25.37 -13.67 16.42
C GLY A 549 -24.01 -13.65 17.10
N LEU A 550 -22.94 -13.22 16.41
CA LEU A 550 -21.58 -13.22 16.94
C LEU A 550 -21.32 -11.89 17.66
N PRO A 551 -21.24 -11.86 19.01
CA PRO A 551 -21.02 -10.63 19.74
C PRO A 551 -19.65 -10.04 19.42
N PHE A 552 -19.58 -8.72 19.35
CA PHE A 552 -18.36 -8.00 19.07
C PHE A 552 -18.27 -6.73 19.91
N ILE A 553 -17.09 -6.54 20.53
CA ILE A 553 -16.80 -5.39 21.38
C ILE A 553 -15.71 -4.58 20.68
N THR A 554 -16.04 -3.40 20.17
CA THR A 554 -15.04 -2.49 19.59
C THR A 554 -14.32 -1.71 20.71
N PRO A 555 -12.98 -1.79 20.78
CA PRO A 555 -12.20 -1.08 21.80
C PRO A 555 -11.85 0.36 21.39
N THR A 556 -12.26 0.81 20.21
CA THR A 556 -11.63 1.95 19.52
C THR A 556 -12.58 2.79 18.67
N ALA A 557 -13.77 2.31 18.29
CA ALA A 557 -14.64 3.00 17.34
C ALA A 557 -15.72 3.86 18.03
N PRO A 558 -15.57 5.20 18.09
CA PRO A 558 -16.49 6.07 18.83
C PRO A 558 -17.68 6.57 18.00
N SER A 559 -17.78 6.23 16.71
CA SER A 559 -18.78 6.88 15.85
C SER A 559 -20.22 6.64 16.34
N PRO A 560 -21.05 7.69 16.53
CA PRO A 560 -22.37 7.54 17.14
C PRO A 560 -23.33 6.72 16.28
N GLY A 561 -23.16 6.77 14.96
CA GLY A 561 -23.98 6.01 14.01
C GLY A 561 -23.92 4.49 14.20
N LEU A 562 -22.90 3.95 14.88
CA LEU A 562 -22.75 2.50 15.07
C LEU A 562 -23.88 1.91 15.92
N ALA A 563 -24.20 2.53 17.05
CA ALA A 563 -25.26 2.10 17.96
C ALA A 563 -26.67 2.24 17.32
N GLN A 564 -26.81 3.16 16.37
CA GLN A 564 -28.09 3.45 15.68
C GLN A 564 -28.50 2.37 14.67
N ASN A 565 -27.64 1.38 14.38
CA ASN A 565 -27.95 0.31 13.44
C ASN A 565 -28.88 -0.77 14.02
N GLY A 566 -29.20 -0.74 15.32
CA GLY A 566 -30.04 -1.75 15.97
C GLY A 566 -29.40 -3.14 16.04
N TRP A 567 -28.06 -3.20 16.07
CA TRP A 567 -27.32 -4.45 16.18
C TRP A 567 -27.26 -4.90 17.62
N ARG A 568 -28.02 -5.93 17.96
CA ARG A 568 -27.93 -6.59 19.27
C ARG A 568 -26.51 -7.07 19.58
N ALA A 569 -25.75 -7.48 18.56
CA ALA A 569 -24.41 -8.00 18.74
C ALA A 569 -23.32 -6.95 19.02
N PHE A 570 -23.65 -5.67 18.88
CA PHE A 570 -22.69 -4.58 18.96
C PHE A 570 -22.49 -4.11 20.39
N HIS A 571 -21.23 -3.94 20.76
CA HIS A 571 -20.81 -3.35 22.02
C HIS A 571 -19.55 -2.49 21.81
N ARG A 572 -19.33 -1.47 22.65
CA ARG A 572 -18.08 -0.69 22.64
C ARG A 572 -17.63 -0.27 24.03
N LEU A 573 -16.30 -0.21 24.22
CA LEU A 573 -15.70 0.25 25.48
C LEU A 573 -15.28 1.73 25.46
N VAL A 574 -15.06 2.30 24.28
CA VAL A 574 -14.89 3.75 24.15
C VAL A 574 -16.25 4.44 24.16
N GLY A 575 -16.32 5.64 24.76
CA GLY A 575 -17.52 6.49 24.61
C GLY A 575 -17.72 6.96 23.17
N ASP A 576 -18.93 7.44 22.83
CA ASP A 576 -19.16 8.02 21.50
C ASP A 576 -18.47 9.37 21.29
N ASP A 577 -18.40 9.74 20.01
CA ASP A 577 -18.13 11.09 19.57
C ASP A 577 -19.17 12.12 20.05
N ASP A 578 -20.38 11.73 20.45
CA ASP A 578 -21.36 12.66 21.04
C ASP A 578 -20.91 13.13 22.43
N ALA A 579 -20.48 12.19 23.29
CA ALA A 579 -19.82 12.53 24.55
C ALA A 579 -18.54 13.33 24.32
N THR A 580 -17.72 12.96 23.32
CA THR A 580 -16.49 13.68 22.97
C THR A 580 -16.79 15.09 22.43
N ALA A 581 -17.89 15.28 21.71
CA ALA A 581 -18.31 16.57 21.19
C ALA A 581 -18.76 17.53 22.30
N LEU A 582 -19.55 17.04 23.25
CA LEU A 582 -19.94 17.80 24.44
C LEU A 582 -18.71 18.16 25.28
N ALA A 583 -17.76 17.23 25.42
CA ALA A 583 -16.49 17.48 26.09
C ALA A 583 -15.64 18.50 25.31
N ALA A 584 -15.63 18.48 23.98
CA ALA A 584 -14.92 19.46 23.17
C ALA A 584 -15.49 20.87 23.41
N ALA A 585 -16.81 21.04 23.35
CA ALA A 585 -17.46 22.31 23.65
C ALA A 585 -17.15 22.78 25.09
N SER A 586 -17.24 21.89 26.08
CA SER A 586 -16.87 22.19 27.48
C SER A 586 -15.40 22.55 27.63
N TYR A 587 -14.49 21.91 26.89
CA TYR A 587 -13.05 22.19 26.92
C TYR A 587 -12.74 23.57 26.33
N PHE A 588 -13.30 23.90 25.17
CA PHE A 588 -13.15 25.23 24.58
C PHE A 588 -13.67 26.31 25.52
N ASP A 589 -14.87 26.13 26.06
CA ASP A 589 -15.50 27.09 26.97
C ASP A 589 -14.75 27.21 28.30
N LYS A 590 -14.71 26.12 29.08
CA LYS A 590 -14.33 26.17 30.50
C LYS A 590 -12.82 26.07 30.72
N VAL A 591 -12.06 25.51 29.77
CA VAL A 591 -10.61 25.29 29.92
C VAL A 591 -9.81 26.29 29.11
N LEU A 592 -10.22 26.56 27.86
CA LEU A 592 -9.51 27.52 27.00
C LEU A 592 -10.09 28.94 27.07
N ASP A 593 -11.29 29.13 27.64
CA ASP A 593 -12.02 30.41 27.61
C ASP A 593 -12.23 30.93 26.17
N ILE A 594 -12.53 30.00 25.25
CA ILE A 594 -12.71 30.24 23.82
C ILE A 594 -14.14 29.87 23.43
N LYS A 595 -14.83 30.84 22.84
CA LYS A 595 -16.24 30.69 22.42
C LYS A 595 -16.42 30.46 20.93
N ARG A 596 -15.41 30.74 20.10
CA ARG A 596 -15.53 30.72 18.63
C ARG A 596 -14.45 29.85 18.00
N VAL A 597 -14.86 28.73 17.42
CA VAL A 597 -13.98 27.65 16.97
C VAL A 597 -14.19 27.37 15.48
N PHE A 598 -13.10 27.19 14.73
CA PHE A 598 -13.18 26.70 13.36
C PHE A 598 -13.09 25.17 13.35
N VAL A 599 -14.01 24.51 12.67
CA VAL A 599 -14.07 23.04 12.63
C VAL A 599 -13.52 22.56 11.29
N VAL A 600 -12.58 21.61 11.34
CA VAL A 600 -11.95 21.01 10.18
C VAL A 600 -12.14 19.49 10.22
N ASN A 601 -12.31 18.84 9.07
CA ASN A 601 -12.26 17.38 8.97
C ASN A 601 -11.47 16.90 7.76
N ASP A 602 -10.98 15.67 7.82
CA ASP A 602 -10.22 15.00 6.74
C ASP A 602 -11.08 14.42 5.61
N GLY A 603 -12.40 14.55 5.68
CA GLY A 603 -13.32 14.00 4.68
C GLY A 603 -13.58 12.49 4.81
N SER A 604 -13.00 11.82 5.81
CA SER A 604 -13.42 10.47 6.19
C SER A 604 -14.82 10.50 6.81
N ASP A 605 -15.55 9.37 6.75
CA ASP A 605 -16.87 9.27 7.38
C ASP A 605 -16.81 9.50 8.91
N TYR A 606 -15.76 9.01 9.57
CA TYR A 606 -15.51 9.22 10.99
C TYR A 606 -15.21 10.71 11.28
N GLY A 607 -14.21 11.29 10.63
CA GLY A 607 -13.82 12.69 10.85
C GLY A 607 -14.94 13.67 10.52
N SER A 608 -15.72 13.38 9.48
CA SER A 608 -16.90 14.17 9.11
C SER A 608 -18.02 14.10 10.14
N GLN A 609 -18.31 12.92 10.69
CA GLN A 609 -19.33 12.75 11.74
C GLN A 609 -18.90 13.44 13.03
N GLN A 610 -17.65 13.26 13.46
CA GLN A 610 -17.12 13.91 14.66
C GLN A 610 -17.13 15.44 14.53
N ALA A 611 -16.71 15.98 13.37
CA ALA A 611 -16.77 17.41 13.10
C ALA A 611 -18.21 17.97 13.16
N ARG A 612 -19.20 17.22 12.64
CA ARG A 612 -20.62 17.61 12.74
C ARG A 612 -21.10 17.60 14.19
N ALA A 613 -20.78 16.55 14.96
CA ALA A 613 -21.16 16.45 16.37
C ALA A 613 -20.58 17.62 17.18
N VAL A 614 -19.29 17.94 16.97
CA VAL A 614 -18.64 19.06 17.66
C VAL A 614 -19.23 20.40 17.25
N ALA A 615 -19.49 20.63 15.96
CA ALA A 615 -20.15 21.85 15.50
C ALA A 615 -21.56 21.99 16.10
N ALA A 616 -22.31 20.89 16.21
CA ALA A 616 -23.62 20.88 16.86
C ALA A 616 -23.52 21.22 18.36
N ALA A 617 -22.54 20.65 19.07
CA ALA A 617 -22.31 20.92 20.49
C ALA A 617 -21.84 22.36 20.77
N LEU A 618 -21.09 22.97 19.84
CA LEU A 618 -20.68 24.38 19.91
C LEU A 618 -21.82 25.36 19.61
N GLY A 619 -22.82 24.92 18.85
CA GLY A 619 -23.91 25.76 18.34
C GLY A 619 -23.47 26.71 17.21
N GLU A 620 -24.45 27.42 16.63
CA GLU A 620 -24.22 28.33 15.50
C GLU A 620 -23.26 29.47 15.87
N ASP A 621 -23.44 30.09 17.03
CA ASP A 621 -22.59 31.20 17.50
C ASP A 621 -21.16 30.75 17.83
N GLY A 622 -21.00 29.48 18.24
CA GLY A 622 -19.72 28.89 18.59
C GLY A 622 -18.92 28.37 17.39
N THR A 623 -19.59 28.10 16.27
CA THR A 623 -18.96 27.54 15.06
C THR A 623 -18.60 28.66 14.07
N ALA A 624 -17.32 29.00 14.00
CA ALA A 624 -16.80 30.04 13.11
C ALA A 624 -16.86 29.66 11.62
N GLY A 625 -16.86 28.36 11.34
CA GLY A 625 -16.87 27.78 10.00
C GLY A 625 -16.54 26.30 10.05
N ILE A 626 -16.93 25.57 8.99
CA ILE A 626 -16.62 24.15 8.83
C ILE A 626 -15.92 23.97 7.48
N LYS A 627 -14.82 23.22 7.45
CA LYS A 627 -14.12 22.87 6.20
C LYS A 627 -13.66 21.42 6.19
N THR A 628 -13.97 20.73 5.10
CA THR A 628 -13.34 19.45 4.76
C THR A 628 -12.06 19.71 3.96
N ILE A 629 -10.96 19.08 4.38
CA ILE A 629 -9.70 19.03 3.64
C ILE A 629 -9.63 17.75 2.82
N THR A 630 -8.85 17.76 1.75
CA THR A 630 -8.54 16.53 1.01
C THR A 630 -7.48 15.74 1.78
N PRO A 631 -7.62 14.42 1.96
CA PRO A 631 -6.59 13.61 2.57
C PRO A 631 -5.22 13.80 1.92
N GLY A 632 -4.18 13.95 2.74
CA GLY A 632 -2.81 14.18 2.26
C GLY A 632 -2.54 15.62 1.82
N THR A 633 -3.42 16.58 2.13
CA THR A 633 -3.17 18.00 1.85
C THR A 633 -1.85 18.46 2.50
N THR A 634 -1.00 19.14 1.74
CA THR A 634 0.28 19.69 2.24
C THR A 634 0.35 21.21 2.21
N ASP A 635 -0.55 21.87 1.48
CA ASP A 635 -0.68 23.33 1.42
C ASP A 635 -1.99 23.77 2.08
N TYR A 636 -1.87 24.49 3.19
CA TYR A 636 -3.00 24.95 4.00
C TYR A 636 -3.23 26.45 3.89
N THR A 637 -2.66 27.13 2.88
CA THR A 637 -2.73 28.60 2.75
C THR A 637 -4.17 29.13 2.65
N ASP A 638 -5.02 28.51 1.82
CA ASP A 638 -6.45 28.90 1.71
C ASP A 638 -7.20 28.65 3.03
N LEU A 639 -6.97 27.49 3.65
CA LEU A 639 -7.60 27.15 4.94
C LEU A 639 -7.17 28.14 6.03
N ALA A 640 -5.89 28.49 6.08
CA ALA A 640 -5.33 29.46 7.01
C ALA A 640 -6.01 30.83 6.87
N GLN A 641 -6.17 31.32 5.64
CA GLN A 641 -6.87 32.59 5.38
C GLN A 641 -8.34 32.54 5.81
N ARG A 642 -9.02 31.41 5.63
CA ARG A 642 -10.42 31.23 6.07
C ARG A 642 -10.55 31.25 7.59
N ILE A 643 -9.64 30.57 8.29
CA ILE A 643 -9.60 30.56 9.77
C ILE A 643 -9.37 31.98 10.31
N ILE A 644 -8.43 32.72 9.70
CA ILE A 644 -8.18 34.12 10.07
C ILE A 644 -9.43 34.98 9.81
N SER A 645 -10.03 34.85 8.64
CA SER A 645 -11.19 35.66 8.24
C SER A 645 -12.45 35.36 9.05
N SER A 646 -12.60 34.14 9.59
CA SER A 646 -13.74 33.76 10.42
C SER A 646 -13.68 34.31 11.85
N GLY A 647 -12.51 34.85 12.25
CA GLY A 647 -12.25 35.29 13.62
C GLY A 647 -12.24 34.14 14.63
N ALA A 648 -11.91 32.92 14.20
CA ALA A 648 -11.84 31.77 15.10
C ALA A 648 -10.63 31.90 16.03
N ALA A 649 -10.83 31.65 17.32
CA ALA A 649 -9.75 31.70 18.32
C ALA A 649 -9.13 30.32 18.60
N ALA A 650 -9.81 29.23 18.21
CA ALA A 650 -9.27 27.88 18.24
C ALA A 650 -9.75 27.06 17.04
N ILE A 651 -9.16 25.89 16.87
CA ILE A 651 -9.47 24.96 15.79
C ILE A 651 -9.81 23.59 16.40
N PHE A 652 -10.91 23.00 15.95
CA PHE A 652 -11.18 21.58 16.15
C PHE A 652 -10.86 20.82 14.87
N PHE A 653 -10.21 19.66 14.97
CA PHE A 653 -9.99 18.76 13.85
C PHE A 653 -10.56 17.36 14.13
N GLY A 654 -11.49 16.93 13.27
CA GLY A 654 -12.01 15.56 13.24
C GLY A 654 -11.32 14.74 12.14
N GLY A 655 -10.63 13.68 12.51
CA GLY A 655 -9.87 12.86 11.57
C GLY A 655 -8.70 12.14 12.22
N TYR A 656 -7.79 11.65 11.39
CA TYR A 656 -6.66 10.82 11.83
C TYR A 656 -5.34 11.58 12.03
N TYR A 657 -4.40 10.95 12.74
CA TYR A 657 -3.12 11.55 13.18
C TYR A 657 -2.26 12.13 12.05
N ASP A 658 -2.35 11.59 10.84
CA ASP A 658 -1.51 11.97 9.72
C ASP A 658 -1.93 13.32 9.15
N ASP A 659 -3.21 13.47 8.81
CA ASP A 659 -3.76 14.75 8.38
C ASP A 659 -3.85 15.78 9.51
N ALA A 660 -4.12 15.35 10.75
CA ALA A 660 -4.05 16.23 11.92
C ALA A 660 -2.65 16.83 12.09
N GLY A 661 -1.60 16.01 11.95
CA GLY A 661 -0.23 16.45 12.09
C GLY A 661 0.23 17.35 10.94
N ARG A 662 -0.14 17.01 9.69
CA ARG A 662 0.09 17.87 8.52
C ARG A 662 -0.60 19.23 8.68
N LEU A 663 -1.85 19.24 9.16
CA LEU A 663 -2.60 20.46 9.45
C LEU A 663 -1.90 21.30 10.52
N ARG A 664 -1.51 20.72 11.66
CA ARG A 664 -0.79 21.43 12.73
C ARG A 664 0.48 22.09 12.21
N LYS A 665 1.28 21.34 11.45
CA LYS A 665 2.52 21.84 10.83
C LYS A 665 2.23 22.98 9.86
N GLY A 666 1.31 22.78 8.92
CA GLY A 666 0.97 23.78 7.90
C GLY A 666 0.44 25.08 8.49
N LEU A 667 -0.47 24.99 9.46
CA LEU A 667 -1.00 26.17 10.16
C LEU A 667 0.08 26.90 10.95
N SER A 668 0.97 26.17 11.63
CA SER A 668 2.10 26.78 12.35
C SER A 668 3.05 27.51 11.42
N GLN A 669 3.34 26.94 10.25
CA GLN A 669 4.19 27.56 9.22
C GLN A 669 3.53 28.80 8.61
N ALA A 670 2.20 28.81 8.52
CA ALA A 670 1.41 29.98 8.17
C ALA A 670 1.23 30.99 9.34
N GLN A 671 1.98 30.82 10.43
CA GLN A 671 1.94 31.67 11.63
C GLN A 671 0.59 31.69 12.36
N ILE A 672 -0.24 30.66 12.17
CA ILE A 672 -1.48 30.47 12.93
C ILE A 672 -1.15 29.74 14.24
N GLY A 673 -1.06 30.53 15.31
CA GLY A 673 -0.83 30.08 16.68
C GLY A 673 -2.09 29.63 17.43
N ALA A 674 -3.24 29.53 16.77
CA ALA A 674 -4.49 29.10 17.42
C ALA A 674 -4.33 27.70 18.04
N PRO A 675 -4.87 27.46 19.25
CA PRO A 675 -4.92 26.13 19.85
C PRO A 675 -5.60 25.14 18.91
N LEU A 676 -4.96 23.99 18.70
CA LEU A 676 -5.53 22.88 17.95
C LEU A 676 -5.99 21.81 18.94
N VAL A 677 -7.29 21.51 18.90
CA VAL A 677 -7.91 20.39 19.61
C VAL A 677 -8.37 19.37 18.57
N THR A 678 -8.15 18.10 18.82
CA THR A 678 -8.55 17.00 17.92
C THR A 678 -9.42 15.99 18.65
N GLY A 679 -10.13 15.16 17.90
CA GLY A 679 -10.63 13.88 18.43
C GLY A 679 -9.52 12.86 18.66
N ASP A 680 -9.93 11.67 19.08
CA ASP A 680 -9.07 10.57 19.49
C ASP A 680 -8.38 9.86 18.32
N GLY A 681 -8.91 10.00 17.10
CA GLY A 681 -8.23 9.60 15.86
C GLY A 681 -6.84 10.21 15.64
N ALA A 682 -6.48 11.29 16.35
CA ALA A 682 -5.11 11.82 16.36
C ALA A 682 -4.23 11.27 17.48
N LYS A 683 -4.79 10.58 18.49
CA LYS A 683 -4.14 10.10 19.72
C LYS A 683 -3.20 8.92 19.43
N ASP A 684 -2.16 9.16 18.66
CA ASP A 684 -1.03 8.25 18.46
C ASP A 684 0.28 9.04 18.29
N THR A 685 1.39 8.49 18.76
CA THR A 685 2.72 9.08 18.58
C THR A 685 3.10 9.28 17.10
N GLU A 686 2.47 8.55 16.17
CA GLU A 686 2.61 8.78 14.73
C GLU A 686 2.25 10.23 14.32
N PHE A 687 1.35 10.91 15.04
CA PHE A 687 1.05 12.34 14.86
C PHE A 687 2.34 13.19 14.87
N LEU A 688 3.28 12.85 15.76
CA LEU A 688 4.55 13.58 15.93
C LEU A 688 5.40 13.54 14.67
N LYS A 689 5.32 12.47 13.87
CA LYS A 689 6.06 12.35 12.60
C LYS A 689 5.61 13.39 11.59
N TYR A 690 4.32 13.71 11.57
CA TYR A 690 3.73 14.65 10.63
C TYR A 690 3.78 16.10 11.14
N ALA A 691 3.49 16.30 12.43
CA ALA A 691 3.53 17.62 13.06
C ALA A 691 4.97 18.12 13.31
N GLY A 692 5.91 17.21 13.56
CA GLY A 692 7.30 17.55 13.91
C GLY A 692 7.38 18.43 15.16
N PRO A 693 8.23 19.48 15.18
CA PRO A 693 8.36 20.35 16.35
C PRO A 693 7.11 21.17 16.66
N TYR A 694 6.15 21.23 15.72
CA TYR A 694 4.90 21.98 15.88
C TYR A 694 3.82 21.20 16.64
N ALA A 695 4.10 19.95 17.05
CA ALA A 695 3.17 19.14 17.84
C ALA A 695 2.85 19.75 19.20
N GLU A 696 3.82 20.44 19.81
CA GLU A 696 3.75 20.96 21.17
C GLU A 696 2.48 21.77 21.42
N GLY A 697 1.75 21.39 22.47
CA GLY A 697 0.54 22.09 22.90
C GLY A 697 -0.74 21.71 22.14
N THR A 698 -0.67 20.86 21.11
CA THR A 698 -1.86 20.23 20.52
C THR A 698 -2.55 19.37 21.57
N VAL A 699 -3.89 19.39 21.60
CA VAL A 699 -4.68 18.60 22.53
C VAL A 699 -5.52 17.59 21.75
N THR A 700 -5.59 16.34 22.21
CA THR A 700 -6.56 15.36 21.73
C THR A 700 -7.50 14.97 22.84
N LEU A 701 -8.79 14.91 22.52
CA LEU A 701 -9.84 14.46 23.41
C LEU A 701 -10.16 13.00 23.09
N CYS A 702 -10.30 12.19 24.13
CA CYS A 702 -10.64 10.78 23.97
C CYS A 702 -11.49 10.30 25.13
N ALA A 703 -12.59 9.62 24.82
CA ALA A 703 -13.41 8.87 25.78
C ALA A 703 -12.73 7.54 26.17
N CYS A 704 -11.43 7.59 26.47
CA CYS A 704 -10.58 6.46 26.78
C CYS A 704 -9.68 6.78 27.98
N ALA A 705 -9.29 5.75 28.73
CA ALA A 705 -8.61 5.92 30.01
C ALA A 705 -7.10 6.21 29.82
N PRO A 706 -6.48 7.06 30.67
CA PRO A 706 -5.04 7.27 30.64
C PRO A 706 -4.27 6.00 31.01
N PRO A 707 -3.28 5.54 30.21
CA PRO A 707 -2.49 4.35 30.53
C PRO A 707 -1.77 4.40 31.89
N GLU A 708 -1.44 5.58 32.38
CA GLU A 708 -0.80 5.80 33.69
C GLU A 708 -1.78 5.71 34.86
N ARG A 709 -3.08 5.74 34.58
CA ARG A 709 -4.15 5.49 35.55
C ARG A 709 -4.66 4.05 35.48
N VAL A 710 -4.30 3.32 34.43
CA VAL A 710 -4.46 1.86 34.35
C VAL A 710 -3.45 1.21 35.30
N ASP A 711 -3.82 0.07 35.88
CA ASP A 711 -2.98 -0.66 36.85
C ASP A 711 -1.51 -0.79 36.37
N PRO A 712 -0.51 -0.34 37.16
CA PRO A 712 0.91 -0.48 36.82
C PRO A 712 1.36 -1.91 36.48
N ALA A 713 0.66 -2.92 36.99
CA ALA A 713 0.89 -4.32 36.67
C ALA A 713 0.64 -4.60 35.18
N PHE A 714 -0.40 -4.01 34.58
CA PHE A 714 -0.69 -4.15 33.15
C PHE A 714 0.47 -3.59 32.30
N GLY A 715 0.93 -2.37 32.60
CA GLY A 715 2.05 -1.78 31.86
C GLY A 715 3.36 -2.58 32.00
N THR A 716 3.55 -3.26 33.14
CA THR A 716 4.70 -4.15 33.38
C THR A 716 4.58 -5.45 32.59
N ALA A 717 3.43 -6.11 32.65
CA ALA A 717 3.15 -7.34 31.91
C ALA A 717 3.23 -7.10 30.39
N PHE A 718 2.66 -6.00 29.90
CA PHE A 718 2.70 -5.61 28.49
C PHE A 718 4.13 -5.40 28.00
N ARG A 719 4.98 -4.72 28.78
CA ARG A 719 6.41 -4.56 28.47
C ARG A 719 7.16 -5.88 28.46
N ALA A 720 6.86 -6.77 29.41
CA ALA A 720 7.49 -8.09 29.47
C ALA A 720 7.14 -8.95 28.24
N GLU A 721 5.88 -8.87 27.76
CA GLU A 721 5.41 -9.65 26.62
C GLU A 721 5.88 -9.08 25.26
N PHE A 722 5.84 -7.76 25.09
CA PHE A 722 6.04 -7.12 23.77
C PHE A 722 7.28 -6.24 23.64
N GLY A 723 8.04 -6.03 24.72
CA GLY A 723 9.23 -5.17 24.72
C GLY A 723 8.94 -3.68 24.54
N ALA A 724 7.69 -3.25 24.65
CA ALA A 724 7.24 -1.87 24.45
C ALA A 724 6.21 -1.46 25.51
N ALA A 725 6.04 -0.17 25.77
CA ALA A 725 4.95 0.33 26.60
C ALA A 725 3.60 0.14 25.89
N PRO A 726 2.48 0.00 26.62
CA PRO A 726 1.16 -0.04 26.01
C PRO A 726 0.88 1.27 25.26
N GLY A 727 0.46 1.15 24.01
CA GLY A 727 -0.02 2.27 23.21
C GLY A 727 -1.50 2.57 23.45
N PRO A 728 -2.04 3.60 22.77
CA PRO A 728 -3.47 3.91 22.74
C PRO A 728 -4.33 2.66 22.48
N TYR A 729 -5.44 2.53 23.19
CA TYR A 729 -6.44 1.46 23.04
C TYR A 729 -5.99 0.04 23.42
N ALA A 730 -4.77 -0.15 23.90
CA ALA A 730 -4.29 -1.44 24.37
C ALA A 730 -5.03 -1.91 25.64
N ALA A 731 -5.35 -1.00 26.55
CA ALA A 731 -6.07 -1.33 27.79
C ALA A 731 -7.54 -1.67 27.50
N GLU A 732 -8.18 -0.89 26.62
CA GLU A 732 -9.55 -1.12 26.15
C GLU A 732 -9.68 -2.47 25.44
N ALA A 733 -8.74 -2.82 24.56
CA ALA A 733 -8.74 -4.12 23.90
C ALA A 733 -8.44 -5.29 24.85
N TYR A 734 -7.63 -5.05 25.89
CA TYR A 734 -7.40 -6.01 26.97
C TYR A 734 -8.69 -6.26 27.76
N ASP A 735 -9.44 -5.22 28.11
CA ASP A 735 -10.72 -5.33 28.81
C ASP A 735 -11.78 -6.01 27.94
N ALA A 736 -11.90 -5.63 26.66
CA ALA A 736 -12.82 -6.26 25.71
C ALA A 736 -12.57 -7.77 25.59
N ALA A 737 -11.29 -8.18 25.52
CA ALA A 737 -10.94 -9.59 25.52
C ALA A 737 -11.32 -10.28 26.84
N ASN A 738 -11.11 -9.63 27.99
CA ASN A 738 -11.45 -10.20 29.29
C ASN A 738 -12.96 -10.36 29.52
N VAL A 739 -13.81 -9.51 28.97
CA VAL A 739 -15.27 -9.72 29.00
C VAL A 739 -15.62 -11.07 28.35
N PHE A 740 -15.09 -11.34 27.15
CA PHE A 740 -15.33 -12.62 26.48
C PHE A 740 -14.68 -13.82 27.19
N LEU A 741 -13.49 -13.64 27.74
CA LEU A 741 -12.79 -14.69 28.50
C LEU A 741 -13.51 -15.01 29.81
N ALA A 742 -14.11 -14.02 30.46
CA ALA A 742 -14.98 -14.20 31.61
C ALA A 742 -16.24 -15.00 31.23
N ALA A 743 -16.85 -14.72 30.08
CA ALA A 743 -17.98 -15.51 29.58
C ALA A 743 -17.58 -17.00 29.44
N ILE A 744 -16.46 -17.28 28.76
CA ILE A 744 -15.94 -18.65 28.56
C ILE A 744 -15.61 -19.32 29.91
N GLY A 745 -15.00 -18.60 30.84
CA GLY A 745 -14.64 -19.09 32.18
C GLY A 745 -15.85 -19.42 33.07
N ASN A 746 -16.98 -18.75 32.85
CA ASN A 746 -18.24 -18.96 33.57
C ASN A 746 -19.18 -19.98 32.91
N GLY A 747 -18.69 -20.74 31.91
CA GLY A 747 -19.46 -21.82 31.29
C GLY A 747 -20.27 -21.40 30.07
N ASN A 748 -20.13 -20.17 29.58
CA ASN A 748 -20.83 -19.70 28.38
C ASN A 748 -20.02 -20.09 27.12
N GLY A 749 -20.54 -21.05 26.36
CA GLY A 749 -19.80 -21.72 25.28
C GLY A 749 -20.37 -21.48 23.89
N SER A 750 -21.59 -20.98 23.79
CA SER A 750 -22.25 -20.65 22.54
C SER A 750 -22.38 -19.14 22.35
N ARG A 751 -22.53 -18.71 21.10
CA ARG A 751 -22.70 -17.29 20.76
C ARG A 751 -23.87 -16.62 21.50
N PRO A 752 -25.06 -17.24 21.64
CA PRO A 752 -26.15 -16.67 22.43
C PRO A 752 -25.81 -16.54 23.92
N GLU A 753 -25.20 -17.56 24.55
CA GLU A 753 -24.81 -17.49 25.97
C GLU A 753 -23.76 -16.41 26.21
N VAL A 754 -22.79 -16.26 25.29
CA VAL A 754 -21.79 -15.19 25.37
C VAL A 754 -22.43 -13.83 25.13
N MET A 755 -23.41 -13.70 24.23
CA MET A 755 -24.17 -12.47 24.04
C MET A 755 -24.88 -12.05 25.33
N ASP A 756 -25.69 -12.94 25.91
CA ASP A 756 -26.44 -12.66 27.14
C ASP A 756 -25.49 -12.29 28.29
N PHE A 757 -24.33 -12.96 28.39
CA PHE A 757 -23.31 -12.61 29.38
C PHE A 757 -22.69 -11.23 29.16
N VAL A 758 -22.47 -10.82 27.91
CA VAL A 758 -21.92 -9.49 27.58
C VAL A 758 -22.96 -8.40 27.88
N ASP A 759 -24.23 -8.63 27.51
CA ASP A 759 -25.35 -7.71 27.76
C ASP A 759 -25.48 -7.40 29.28
N ASP A 760 -25.32 -8.42 30.14
CA ASP A 760 -25.43 -8.33 31.60
C ASP A 760 -24.11 -7.97 32.32
N TYR A 761 -23.01 -7.76 31.58
CA TYR A 761 -21.69 -7.52 32.19
C TYR A 761 -21.66 -6.15 32.91
N ASP A 762 -21.29 -6.16 34.19
CA ASP A 762 -21.17 -4.95 35.03
C ASP A 762 -20.10 -5.18 36.10
N GLU A 763 -18.83 -5.05 35.71
CA GLU A 763 -17.67 -5.31 36.57
C GLU A 763 -16.57 -4.26 36.35
N ASP A 764 -15.66 -4.11 37.31
CA ASP A 764 -14.51 -3.21 37.17
C ASP A 764 -13.42 -3.80 36.26
N GLY A 765 -12.95 -3.00 35.29
CA GLY A 765 -11.85 -3.28 34.36
C GLY A 765 -10.63 -2.39 34.56
N LEU A 766 -9.67 -2.49 33.63
CA LEU A 766 -8.51 -1.61 33.59
C LEU A 766 -8.88 -0.16 33.25
N THR A 767 -9.89 0.05 32.40
CA THR A 767 -10.27 1.37 31.88
C THR A 767 -11.42 2.02 32.65
N GLY A 768 -11.97 1.34 33.65
CA GLY A 768 -13.08 1.83 34.48
C GLY A 768 -14.11 0.73 34.75
N SER A 769 -15.33 1.11 35.14
CA SER A 769 -16.46 0.18 35.20
C SER A 769 -16.86 -0.21 33.77
N LEU A 770 -16.89 -1.51 33.51
CA LEU A 770 -17.22 -2.10 32.22
C LEU A 770 -18.67 -2.57 32.28
N GLY A 771 -19.54 -1.87 31.56
CA GLY A 771 -20.91 -2.29 31.34
C GLY A 771 -21.54 -1.51 30.20
N PHE A 772 -22.58 -2.09 29.61
CA PHE A 772 -23.19 -1.60 28.37
C PHE A 772 -24.64 -1.18 28.58
N ASP A 773 -25.08 -0.11 27.91
CA ASP A 773 -26.51 0.23 27.82
C ASP A 773 -27.23 -0.61 26.77
N ASP A 774 -28.55 -0.41 26.64
CA ASP A 774 -29.41 -1.19 25.73
C ASP A 774 -29.02 -1.06 24.24
N ASP A 775 -28.23 -0.04 23.88
CA ASP A 775 -27.72 0.21 22.53
C ASP A 775 -26.26 -0.28 22.35
N GLY A 776 -25.69 -0.93 23.37
CA GLY A 776 -24.33 -1.47 23.36
C GLY A 776 -23.22 -0.47 23.70
N ASN A 777 -23.56 0.73 24.18
CA ASN A 777 -22.58 1.76 24.51
C ASN A 777 -22.05 1.61 25.94
N ALA A 778 -20.79 1.96 26.15
CA ALA A 778 -20.21 2.02 27.48
C ALA A 778 -21.04 2.93 28.42
N LYS A 779 -21.40 2.43 29.59
CA LYS A 779 -22.08 3.20 30.65
C LYS A 779 -21.10 4.22 31.24
N ASN A 780 -21.48 5.51 31.22
CA ASN A 780 -20.75 6.63 31.84
C ASN A 780 -19.31 6.86 31.31
N PRO A 781 -19.11 7.06 29.99
CA PRO A 781 -17.77 7.27 29.46
C PRO A 781 -17.17 8.58 29.99
N THR A 782 -15.94 8.53 30.49
CA THR A 782 -15.19 9.72 30.89
C THR A 782 -14.30 10.19 29.75
N VAL A 783 -14.50 11.43 29.28
CA VAL A 783 -13.62 12.04 28.28
C VAL A 783 -12.40 12.66 28.95
N TRP A 784 -11.22 12.35 28.44
CA TRP A 784 -9.93 12.87 28.87
C TRP A 784 -9.31 13.75 27.79
N ALA A 785 -8.70 14.86 28.20
CA ALA A 785 -7.78 15.61 27.37
C ALA A 785 -6.36 15.08 27.56
N TYR A 786 -5.67 14.94 26.45
CA TYR A 786 -4.26 14.58 26.35
C TYR A 786 -3.51 15.66 25.59
N ARG A 787 -2.27 15.93 25.99
CA ARG A 787 -1.43 16.95 25.38
C ARG A 787 -0.29 16.30 24.62
N PHE A 788 -0.09 16.72 23.38
CA PHE A 788 1.12 16.43 22.64
C PHE A 788 2.25 17.34 23.13
N THR A 789 3.35 16.71 23.48
CA THR A 789 4.66 17.34 23.58
C THR A 789 5.43 17.09 22.28
N THR A 790 6.61 17.69 22.14
CA THR A 790 7.51 17.39 21.02
C THR A 790 7.89 15.91 20.88
N THR A 791 7.78 15.09 21.93
CA THR A 791 8.27 13.69 21.92
C THR A 791 7.24 12.64 22.35
N SER A 792 6.14 13.04 22.97
CA SER A 792 5.18 12.10 23.58
C SER A 792 3.79 12.70 23.72
N ILE A 793 2.81 11.83 23.96
CA ILE A 793 1.46 12.20 24.38
C ILE A 793 1.37 11.97 25.88
N ILE A 794 0.89 12.96 26.63
CA ILE A 794 0.72 12.85 28.08
C ILE A 794 -0.73 13.16 28.47
N PRO A 795 -1.29 12.50 29.49
CA PRO A 795 -2.60 12.87 30.02
C PRO A 795 -2.56 14.29 30.62
N ASP A 796 -3.61 15.08 30.40
CA ASP A 796 -3.79 16.41 31.01
C ASP A 796 -4.85 16.34 32.11
N ARG A 797 -6.11 16.12 31.74
CA ARG A 797 -7.25 16.17 32.68
C ARG A 797 -8.50 15.46 32.15
N ALA A 798 -9.38 15.06 33.07
CA ALA A 798 -10.75 14.66 32.72
C ALA A 798 -11.58 15.90 32.40
N ILE A 799 -12.48 15.78 31.43
CA ILE A 799 -13.42 16.82 31.05
C ILE A 799 -14.75 16.54 31.74
N LYS A 800 -15.30 17.59 32.38
CA LYS A 800 -16.57 17.55 33.11
C LYS A 800 -17.64 18.40 32.44
#